data_AF-A0A449AJ56-F1
#
_entry.id   AF-A0A449AJ56-F1
#
_cell.length_a   1.000
_cell.length_b   1.000
_cell.length_c   1.000
_cell.angle_alpha   90.00
_cell.angle_beta   90.00
_cell.angle_gamma   90.00
#
_symmetry.space_group_name_H-M   'P 1'
#
loop_
_entity.id
_entity.type
_entity.pdbx_description
1 polymer ?
#
loop_
_entity_poly.entity_id
_entity_poly.type
_entity_poly.pdbx_seq_one_letter_code
_entity_poly.pdbx_strand_id
1 'polypeptide(L)'
;MKKKKFLRLPISIGLFSGLSILTSCSLIDSVLNTGNTKENPPDVQVTPPIIIKPKPPHSKPNIEKFNPKEPNEESKNNETLIPIQESEVYLTPGLSNENKEKVLNRYNGVSISDYSEIKEYKRKDDYYLEYIDPYTNIKFRDFSYHQDKDGSRRYLLDREGLLNLAQEFKRKIPFGTEVFDLDSININDFTVINQNANGLYLPEFKKIFINGSIFAEKDFSSYEIIGGLMPTIFHEYMHHWATTYAETGILDDEKVDINNGDDINKRQTTLIYYNPSTTPENTNHTHGSQQFWNAYFASKFYKLLNYDFNKKSYIEPSTLYKLRINSLSPEENYPRNLLHMKLSLNDIWRLSNEFQTPNYLFNNPPANLEMPYSPSGAFTLSTPRLKYNFSLTELIPREYTKYGYESYFSINDENKSLDNEIEEKATINWFGTRFITLDKKGRKIKVFSPSGNAEDWSKTYLNNFDSPTRQYWFQDGVGINPNDGTRKDNAIAFPNSVFDISGFRYIENKNNKKVKAKLPSVKSKNRSLEFYKLFLETMGYGKTISQIYYENKVTPVDKNNVKYDRSAANNIKFSGYLKANEKVSGIVLKGKNGIYGSSKFKYLSTFSFFGHKNYDEGAKLYEIDENKYYLTSDRQKQIENRYYPADAGYSENYVSYITNDYITVNDDDTEIYLWNDINNDNIATDDELLLDKKITLPTQRAVSSQRSTNVSLYDFNKFIVENNDNKTIIRILNKRTES
;
A
#
# COMPACT_ATOMS: atom_id res chain seq x y z
N MET A 1 -13.96 31.77 52.13
CA MET A 1 -14.27 30.61 51.28
C MET A 1 -14.79 31.07 49.93
N LYS A 2 -13.97 31.03 48.87
CA LYS A 2 -14.38 31.28 47.47
C LYS A 2 -14.01 30.03 46.66
N LYS A 3 -15.02 29.28 46.19
CA LYS A 3 -14.84 28.15 45.28
C LYS A 3 -14.44 28.68 43.90
N LYS A 4 -13.17 28.52 43.53
CA LYS A 4 -12.71 28.71 42.14
C LYS A 4 -13.17 27.50 41.31
N LYS A 5 -14.11 27.72 40.38
CA LYS A 5 -14.41 26.80 39.29
C LYS A 5 -13.22 26.82 38.33
N PHE A 6 -12.45 25.73 38.28
CA PHE A 6 -11.48 25.51 37.21
C PHE A 6 -12.23 24.94 36.01
N LEU A 7 -12.40 25.78 34.98
CA LEU A 7 -12.75 25.33 33.64
C LEU A 7 -11.47 24.68 33.06
N ARG A 8 -11.35 23.36 33.10
CA ARG A 8 -10.32 22.62 32.34
C ARG A 8 -10.85 22.45 30.92
N LEU A 9 -10.50 23.36 30.01
CA LEU A 9 -10.54 23.05 28.58
C LEU A 9 -9.37 22.08 28.28
N PRO A 10 -9.62 20.88 27.73
CA PRO A 10 -8.56 20.11 27.13
C PRO A 10 -8.10 20.85 25.87
N ILE A 11 -6.95 21.52 25.94
CA ILE A 11 -6.24 21.95 24.74
C ILE A 11 -5.55 20.69 24.19
N SER A 12 -6.26 19.94 23.36
CA SER A 12 -5.65 19.01 22.41
C SER A 12 -4.87 19.84 21.41
N ILE A 13 -3.59 20.11 21.69
CA ILE A 13 -2.69 20.59 20.65
C ILE A 13 -2.39 19.34 19.81
N GLY A 14 -3.05 19.24 18.65
CA GLY A 14 -2.55 18.43 17.55
C GLY A 14 -1.20 18.99 17.13
N LEU A 15 -0.15 18.73 17.90
CA LEU A 15 1.22 19.01 17.53
C LEU A 15 1.61 17.97 16.48
N PHE A 16 1.01 18.07 15.29
CA PHE A 16 1.47 17.55 14.00
C PHE A 16 0.55 17.96 12.83
N SER A 17 -0.56 18.70 13.03
CA SER A 17 -1.37 19.19 11.90
C SER A 17 -0.81 20.45 11.22
N GLY A 18 0.23 21.09 11.80
CA GLY A 18 0.85 22.33 11.30
C GLY A 18 2.28 22.23 10.78
N LEU A 19 2.90 21.04 10.73
CA LEU A 19 4.20 20.85 10.05
C LEU A 19 4.04 19.82 8.93
N SER A 20 3.94 20.35 7.71
CA SER A 20 4.52 19.80 6.47
C SER A 20 4.83 18.30 6.47
N ILE A 21 3.80 17.52 6.12
CA ILE A 21 3.97 16.17 5.56
C ILE A 21 4.58 16.37 4.17
N LEU A 22 5.87 16.06 4.05
CA LEU A 22 6.66 16.17 2.83
C LEU A 22 7.09 14.76 2.43
N THR A 23 6.43 14.22 1.43
CA THR A 23 6.75 12.96 0.75
C THR A 23 7.61 13.28 -0.48
N SER A 24 8.86 12.83 -0.51
CA SER A 24 9.82 13.16 -1.58
C SER A 24 9.87 12.10 -2.66
N CYS A 25 9.57 12.47 -3.91
CA CYS A 25 10.02 11.79 -5.12
C CYS A 25 9.91 12.72 -6.34
N SER A 26 11.04 13.04 -6.97
CA SER A 26 11.11 13.53 -8.35
C SER A 26 12.35 12.91 -8.99
N LEU A 27 12.16 12.22 -10.11
CA LEU A 27 13.26 11.83 -10.98
C LEU A 27 12.76 11.99 -12.43
N ILE A 28 13.32 13.01 -13.09
CA ILE A 28 13.46 13.21 -14.54
C ILE A 28 12.29 13.93 -15.24
N ASP A 29 12.50 15.23 -15.52
CA ASP A 29 11.97 15.92 -16.71
C ASP A 29 12.99 16.98 -17.14
N SER A 30 13.83 16.65 -18.13
CA SER A 30 14.68 17.63 -18.81
C SER A 30 14.80 17.36 -20.30
N VAL A 31 13.69 17.10 -20.99
CA VAL A 31 13.61 17.31 -22.44
C VAL A 31 12.14 17.62 -22.75
N LEU A 32 11.81 18.90 -22.89
CA LEU A 32 10.68 19.48 -23.66
C LEU A 32 10.34 20.86 -23.07
N ASN A 33 11.22 21.83 -23.30
CA ASN A 33 10.82 23.23 -23.27
C ASN A 33 11.62 23.98 -24.34
N THR A 34 11.15 23.87 -25.58
CA THR A 34 11.55 24.81 -26.64
C THR A 34 10.74 26.09 -26.45
N GLY A 35 11.33 27.04 -25.74
CA GLY A 35 10.79 28.38 -25.55
C GLY A 35 11.91 29.33 -25.15
N ASN A 36 12.44 30.06 -26.12
CA ASN A 36 13.45 31.11 -25.94
C ASN A 36 12.97 32.17 -24.93
N THR A 37 13.75 32.41 -23.87
CA THR A 37 14.15 33.75 -23.42
C THR A 37 15.34 33.64 -22.46
N LYS A 38 16.45 34.26 -22.83
CA LYS A 38 17.65 34.46 -22.00
C LYS A 38 17.34 35.52 -20.95
N GLU A 39 17.43 35.18 -19.67
CA GLU A 39 17.81 36.09 -18.59
C GLU A 39 18.18 35.25 -17.35
N ASN A 40 19.47 35.26 -16.96
CA ASN A 40 19.95 34.57 -15.77
C ASN A 40 19.62 35.43 -14.53
N PRO A 41 18.90 34.91 -13.52
CA PRO A 41 18.87 35.52 -12.20
C PRO A 41 20.13 35.14 -11.39
N PRO A 42 20.53 35.96 -10.40
CA PRO A 42 21.83 35.87 -9.75
C PRO A 42 21.96 34.65 -8.82
N ASP A 43 23.19 34.12 -8.73
CA ASP A 43 23.60 33.05 -7.82
C ASP A 43 23.22 33.35 -6.37
N VAL A 44 22.21 32.63 -5.86
CA VAL A 44 21.98 32.47 -4.43
C VAL A 44 22.55 31.11 -4.04
N GLN A 45 23.69 31.11 -3.35
CA GLN A 45 24.22 29.92 -2.69
C GLN A 45 23.20 29.42 -1.65
N VAL A 46 22.37 28.44 -2.02
CA VAL A 46 21.48 27.76 -1.10
C VAL A 46 22.30 26.73 -0.33
N THR A 47 22.60 27.00 0.94
CA THR A 47 23.20 26.04 1.86
C THR A 47 22.21 24.88 2.06
N PRO A 48 22.61 23.61 1.88
CA PRO A 48 21.71 22.48 2.07
C PRO A 48 21.19 22.42 3.52
N PRO A 49 19.92 22.00 3.73
CA PRO A 49 19.32 21.98 5.05
C PRO A 49 20.07 21.03 6.01
N ILE A 50 20.23 21.50 7.24
CA ILE A 50 20.86 20.76 8.34
C ILE A 50 20.01 19.54 8.70
N ILE A 51 20.61 18.35 8.63
CA ILE A 51 20.02 17.08 9.10
C ILE A 51 19.95 17.12 10.63
N ILE A 52 18.77 17.31 11.20
CA ILE A 52 18.56 17.24 12.66
C ILE A 52 18.17 15.80 13.01
N LYS A 53 19.11 15.01 13.53
CA LYS A 53 18.83 13.69 14.11
C LYS A 53 17.87 13.85 15.30
N PRO A 54 16.88 12.95 15.50
CA PRO A 54 16.05 12.97 16.69
C PRO A 54 16.92 12.93 17.95
N LYS A 55 16.63 13.81 18.91
CA LYS A 55 17.39 13.85 20.17
C LYS A 55 17.03 12.62 21.02
N PRO A 56 18.01 11.92 21.61
CA PRO A 56 17.73 10.87 22.57
C PRO A 56 16.98 11.45 23.79
N PRO A 57 16.07 10.69 24.42
CA PRO A 57 15.43 11.12 25.67
C PRO A 57 16.49 11.36 26.75
N HIS A 58 16.23 12.38 27.59
CA HIS A 58 17.04 12.68 28.75
C HIS A 58 16.94 11.53 29.78
N SER A 59 18.08 10.93 30.09
CA SER A 59 18.34 9.94 31.15
C SER A 59 17.54 8.63 31.06
N LYS A 60 18.29 7.52 31.10
CA LYS A 60 17.79 6.15 31.23
C LYS A 60 16.67 6.08 32.29
N PRO A 61 15.52 5.42 32.01
CA PRO A 61 14.71 4.88 33.09
C PRO A 61 15.62 4.01 33.97
N ASN A 62 15.42 4.08 35.29
CA ASN A 62 16.16 3.27 36.26
C ASN A 62 15.90 1.78 35.97
N ILE A 63 16.80 1.13 35.24
CA ILE A 63 16.83 -0.33 35.11
C ILE A 63 17.45 -0.85 36.40
N GLU A 64 16.65 -0.95 37.47
CA GLU A 64 17.01 -1.82 38.58
C GLU A 64 16.57 -3.26 38.24
N LYS A 65 17.58 -4.07 37.91
CA LYS A 65 17.60 -5.54 37.94
C LYS A 65 16.68 -6.29 36.98
N PHE A 66 17.04 -6.26 35.70
CA PHE A 66 17.09 -7.50 34.92
C PHE A 66 18.57 -7.85 34.73
N ASN A 67 19.07 -8.80 35.52
CA ASN A 67 20.34 -9.46 35.22
C ASN A 67 20.08 -10.29 33.96
N PRO A 68 20.72 -10.02 32.81
CA PRO A 68 20.75 -11.00 31.75
C PRO A 68 21.57 -12.17 32.30
N LYS A 69 20.91 -13.30 32.59
CA LYS A 69 21.67 -14.54 32.63
C LYS A 69 22.26 -14.72 31.24
N GLU A 70 23.55 -15.00 31.19
CA GLU A 70 24.24 -15.44 29.98
C GLU A 70 23.37 -16.47 29.24
N PRO A 71 23.32 -16.42 27.90
CA PRO A 71 22.51 -17.33 27.12
C PRO A 71 22.98 -18.76 27.39
N ASN A 72 22.15 -19.56 28.08
CA ASN A 72 22.34 -21.00 28.10
C ASN A 72 22.23 -21.51 26.65
N GLU A 73 23.26 -22.22 26.19
CA GLU A 73 23.45 -22.73 24.81
C GLU A 73 22.40 -23.77 24.33
N GLU A 74 21.22 -23.88 24.96
CA GLU A 74 20.24 -24.94 24.67
C GLU A 74 18.85 -24.50 24.15
N SER A 75 18.57 -23.21 23.96
CA SER A 75 17.32 -22.79 23.27
C SER A 75 17.54 -22.53 21.77
N LYS A 76 17.73 -23.60 20.99
CA LYS A 76 17.84 -23.53 19.52
C LYS A 76 16.51 -23.40 18.76
N ASN A 77 15.38 -23.27 19.46
CA ASN A 77 14.06 -23.08 18.86
C ASN A 77 13.42 -21.81 19.41
N ASN A 78 12.92 -20.96 18.51
CA ASN A 78 12.41 -19.63 18.83
C ASN A 78 10.96 -19.73 19.34
N GLU A 79 10.72 -19.60 20.64
CA GLU A 79 9.37 -19.65 21.24
C GLU A 79 8.50 -18.44 20.88
N THR A 80 9.03 -17.40 20.23
CA THR A 80 8.33 -16.14 19.94
C THR A 80 7.81 -15.98 18.50
N LEU A 81 8.38 -16.69 17.52
CA LEU A 81 7.92 -16.61 16.13
C LEU A 81 6.76 -17.58 15.90
N ILE A 82 5.62 -17.05 15.50
CA ILE A 82 4.42 -17.85 15.30
C ILE A 82 4.34 -18.33 13.85
N PRO A 83 4.26 -19.64 13.61
CA PRO A 83 4.11 -20.17 12.26
C PRO A 83 2.76 -19.77 11.66
N ILE A 84 2.75 -19.59 10.34
CA ILE A 84 1.56 -19.41 9.52
C ILE A 84 0.92 -20.79 9.34
N GLN A 85 -0.36 -20.91 9.69
CA GLN A 85 -1.11 -22.15 9.65
C GLN A 85 -1.67 -22.44 8.25
N GLU A 86 -2.08 -23.69 7.99
CA GLU A 86 -2.73 -24.07 6.72
C GLU A 86 -3.97 -23.21 6.43
N SER A 87 -4.76 -22.87 7.45
CA SER A 87 -5.96 -22.04 7.30
C SER A 87 -5.65 -20.61 6.84
N GLU A 88 -4.42 -20.13 7.02
CA GLU A 88 -4.01 -18.76 6.71
C GLU A 88 -3.44 -18.59 5.30
N VAL A 89 -3.29 -19.67 4.54
CA VAL A 89 -2.70 -19.65 3.19
C VAL A 89 -3.56 -20.46 2.24
N TYR A 90 -3.87 -19.90 1.08
CA TYR A 90 -4.52 -20.69 0.03
C TYR A 90 -3.48 -21.59 -0.64
N LEU A 91 -3.56 -22.88 -0.33
CA LEU A 91 -2.76 -23.93 -0.97
C LEU A 91 -3.43 -24.38 -2.26
N THR A 92 -2.63 -24.74 -3.27
CA THR A 92 -3.15 -25.33 -4.50
C THR A 92 -4.02 -26.56 -4.19
N PRO A 93 -5.26 -26.63 -4.71
CA PRO A 93 -6.12 -27.79 -4.49
C PRO A 93 -5.52 -29.08 -5.05
N GLY A 94 -5.71 -30.20 -4.34
CA GLY A 94 -5.23 -31.52 -4.76
C GLY A 94 -3.82 -31.90 -4.30
N LEU A 95 -3.14 -31.03 -3.53
CA LEU A 95 -1.88 -31.41 -2.86
C LEU A 95 -2.12 -32.49 -1.80
N SER A 96 -1.25 -33.51 -1.76
CA SER A 96 -1.20 -34.48 -0.67
C SER A 96 -0.82 -33.82 0.65
N ASN A 97 -1.19 -34.41 1.80
CA ASN A 97 -0.85 -33.84 3.11
C ASN A 97 0.66 -33.63 3.30
N GLU A 98 1.49 -34.58 2.85
CA GLU A 98 2.95 -34.44 2.88
C GLU A 98 3.43 -33.25 2.03
N ASN A 99 2.83 -33.02 0.85
CA ASN A 99 3.18 -31.89 0.01
C ASN A 99 2.68 -30.56 0.59
N LYS A 100 1.50 -30.54 1.22
CA LYS A 100 1.00 -29.37 1.95
C LYS A 100 1.97 -28.98 3.07
N GLU A 101 2.42 -29.94 3.86
CA GLU A 101 3.39 -29.71 4.93
C GLU A 101 4.73 -29.18 4.38
N LYS A 102 5.26 -29.76 3.30
CA LYS A 102 6.48 -29.25 2.64
C LYS A 102 6.31 -27.80 2.14
N VAL A 103 5.16 -27.49 1.54
CA VAL A 103 4.84 -26.14 1.06
C VAL A 103 4.74 -25.17 2.23
N LEU A 104 4.04 -25.54 3.30
CA LEU A 104 3.90 -24.72 4.51
C LEU A 104 5.25 -24.52 5.21
N ASN A 105 6.09 -25.55 5.31
CA ASN A 105 7.43 -25.43 5.89
C ASN A 105 8.32 -24.49 5.06
N ARG A 106 8.24 -24.55 3.73
CA ARG A 106 8.94 -23.60 2.85
C ARG A 106 8.39 -22.18 3.00
N TYR A 107 7.07 -22.04 3.09
CA TYR A 107 6.40 -20.75 3.29
C TYR A 107 6.79 -20.15 4.65
N ASN A 108 6.88 -20.97 5.69
CA ASN A 108 7.35 -20.65 7.03
C ASN A 108 8.88 -20.68 7.17
N GLY A 109 9.66 -20.64 6.09
CA GLY A 109 11.13 -20.75 6.16
C GLY A 109 11.83 -19.73 7.07
N VAL A 110 11.12 -18.71 7.55
CA VAL A 110 11.54 -17.76 8.61
C VAL A 110 11.64 -18.41 9.98
N SER A 111 10.82 -19.44 10.25
CA SER A 111 10.72 -20.11 11.55
C SER A 111 11.87 -21.03 11.91
N ILE A 112 12.88 -21.14 11.05
CA ILE A 112 13.98 -22.11 11.18
C ILE A 112 15.36 -21.41 11.15
N SER A 113 15.42 -20.09 10.95
CA SER A 113 16.70 -19.36 10.93
C SER A 113 17.20 -19.02 12.34
N ASP A 114 18.46 -19.34 12.61
CA ASP A 114 19.21 -18.82 13.76
C ASP A 114 19.40 -17.31 13.57
N TYR A 115 18.89 -16.50 14.50
CA TYR A 115 19.02 -15.03 14.43
C TYR A 115 20.48 -14.58 14.41
N SER A 116 21.41 -15.41 14.89
CA SER A 116 22.85 -15.15 14.80
C SER A 116 23.35 -15.02 13.36
N GLU A 117 22.62 -15.57 12.38
CA GLU A 117 22.96 -15.45 10.96
C GLU A 117 22.60 -14.09 10.36
N ILE A 118 21.77 -13.28 11.05
CA ILE A 118 21.47 -11.91 10.63
C ILE A 118 22.68 -11.03 10.92
N LYS A 119 23.36 -10.68 9.83
CA LYS A 119 24.59 -9.88 9.85
C LYS A 119 24.28 -8.39 9.86
N GLU A 120 25.18 -7.66 10.50
CA GLU A 120 25.21 -6.21 10.44
C GLU A 120 26.15 -5.77 9.30
N TYR A 121 25.69 -4.82 8.52
CA TYR A 121 26.41 -4.26 7.38
C TYR A 121 26.64 -2.77 7.57
N LYS A 122 27.76 -2.28 7.03
CA LYS A 122 28.07 -0.84 6.99
C LYS A 122 27.80 -0.29 5.59
N ARG A 123 27.05 0.80 5.48
CA ARG A 123 26.83 1.56 4.25
C ARG A 123 27.22 3.02 4.49
N LYS A 124 28.40 3.41 4.00
CA LYS A 124 29.00 4.73 4.28
C LYS A 124 29.07 4.98 5.79
N ASP A 125 28.28 5.92 6.31
CA ASP A 125 28.23 6.30 7.73
C ASP A 125 27.10 5.61 8.50
N ASP A 126 26.25 4.83 7.83
CA ASP A 126 25.12 4.11 8.43
C ASP A 126 25.43 2.62 8.60
N TYR A 127 24.68 1.99 9.50
CA TYR A 127 24.72 0.56 9.76
C TYR A 127 23.31 0.00 9.70
N TYR A 128 23.18 -1.24 9.24
CA TYR A 128 21.89 -1.91 9.16
C TYR A 128 22.03 -3.41 9.35
N LEU A 129 20.99 -4.01 9.92
CA LEU A 129 20.78 -5.46 9.92
C LEU A 129 20.07 -5.85 8.62
N GLU A 130 20.41 -7.00 8.03
CA GLU A 130 19.75 -7.50 6.82
C GLU A 130 19.33 -8.97 6.97
N TYR A 131 18.06 -9.24 6.65
CA TYR A 131 17.50 -10.57 6.50
C TYR A 131 16.92 -10.73 5.09
N ILE A 132 17.14 -11.90 4.46
CA ILE A 132 16.59 -12.22 3.14
C ILE A 132 15.57 -13.34 3.32
N ASP A 133 14.29 -13.07 3.05
CA ASP A 133 13.25 -14.10 3.18
C ASP A 133 13.43 -15.16 2.07
N PRO A 134 13.61 -16.45 2.41
CA PRO A 134 13.93 -17.49 1.42
C PRO A 134 12.75 -17.85 0.51
N TYR A 135 11.53 -17.43 0.86
CA TYR A 135 10.34 -17.68 0.06
C TYR A 135 10.18 -16.63 -1.04
N THR A 136 10.13 -15.35 -0.66
CA THR A 136 9.90 -14.17 -1.51
C THR A 136 11.17 -13.58 -2.12
N ASN A 137 12.34 -13.83 -1.50
CA ASN A 137 13.63 -13.18 -1.76
C ASN A 137 13.70 -11.68 -1.42
N ILE A 138 12.70 -11.13 -0.73
CA ILE A 138 12.73 -9.74 -0.27
C ILE A 138 13.81 -9.59 0.81
N LYS A 139 14.61 -8.52 0.70
CA LYS A 139 15.54 -8.10 1.75
C LYS A 139 14.84 -7.18 2.74
N PHE A 140 14.76 -7.58 4.00
CA PHE A 140 14.29 -6.78 5.12
C PHE A 140 15.50 -6.16 5.81
N ARG A 141 15.52 -4.84 5.94
CA ARG A 141 16.65 -4.10 6.53
C ARG A 141 16.18 -3.18 7.64
N ASP A 142 16.85 -3.23 8.78
CA ASP A 142 16.63 -2.29 9.89
C ASP A 142 17.88 -1.43 10.06
N PHE A 143 17.75 -0.14 9.75
CA PHE A 143 18.84 0.82 9.85
C PHE A 143 18.96 1.35 11.27
N SER A 144 20.20 1.44 11.75
CA SER A 144 20.46 1.95 13.08
C SER A 144 20.07 3.43 13.16
N TYR A 145 19.17 3.76 14.08
CA TYR A 145 18.76 5.14 14.32
C TYR A 145 19.65 5.86 15.34
N HIS A 146 20.49 5.12 16.09
CA HIS A 146 21.36 5.67 17.11
C HIS A 146 22.58 4.79 17.38
N GLN A 147 23.70 5.43 17.72
CA GLN A 147 24.88 4.76 18.27
C GLN A 147 25.17 5.31 19.67
N ASP A 148 25.19 4.41 20.65
CA ASP A 148 25.53 4.71 22.03
C ASP A 148 27.01 5.04 22.20
N LYS A 149 27.37 5.61 23.36
CA LYS A 149 28.75 6.05 23.66
C LYS A 149 29.77 4.91 23.70
N ASP A 150 29.32 3.70 24.00
CA ASP A 150 30.12 2.47 24.01
C ASP A 150 30.32 1.89 22.59
N GLY A 151 29.69 2.50 21.58
CA GLY A 151 29.73 2.06 20.19
C GLY A 151 28.58 1.13 19.81
N SER A 152 27.75 0.70 20.77
CA SER A 152 26.58 -0.14 20.54
C SER A 152 25.56 0.58 19.66
N ARG A 153 24.92 -0.16 18.74
CA ARG A 153 23.95 0.40 17.80
C ARG A 153 22.55 -0.02 18.15
N ARG A 154 21.63 0.94 18.07
CA ARG A 154 20.21 0.71 18.33
C ARG A 154 19.45 0.55 17.04
N TYR A 155 18.56 -0.42 17.03
CA TYR A 155 17.72 -0.87 15.93
C TYR A 155 16.27 -0.88 16.43
N LEU A 156 15.31 -0.60 15.54
CA LEU A 156 13.90 -0.52 15.98
C LEU A 156 13.30 -1.91 16.22
N LEU A 157 13.62 -2.84 15.34
CA LEU A 157 13.15 -4.22 15.36
C LEU A 157 14.21 -5.18 15.88
N ASP A 158 15.49 -4.86 15.66
CA ASP A 158 16.61 -5.80 15.85
C ASP A 158 16.42 -7.09 15.03
N ARG A 159 17.23 -8.11 15.28
CA ARG A 159 17.25 -9.37 14.52
C ARG A 159 15.93 -10.13 14.61
N GLU A 160 15.39 -10.27 15.81
CA GLU A 160 14.14 -11.00 16.05
C GLU A 160 12.95 -10.28 15.39
N GLY A 161 12.84 -8.96 15.55
CA GLY A 161 11.78 -8.17 14.94
C GLY A 161 11.83 -8.18 13.41
N LEU A 162 13.01 -8.27 12.79
CA LEU A 162 13.15 -8.43 11.34
C LEU A 162 12.56 -9.76 10.84
N LEU A 163 12.82 -10.86 11.54
CA LEU A 163 12.22 -12.16 11.23
C LEU A 163 10.69 -12.11 11.38
N ASN A 164 10.21 -11.59 12.52
CA ASN A 164 8.79 -11.44 12.78
C ASN A 164 8.11 -10.58 11.70
N LEU A 165 8.74 -9.48 11.27
CA LEU A 165 8.21 -8.65 10.19
C LEU A 165 8.12 -9.41 8.85
N ALA A 166 9.14 -10.17 8.48
CA ALA A 166 9.15 -10.96 7.24
C ALA A 166 8.09 -12.06 7.24
N GLN A 167 7.87 -12.71 8.38
CA GLN A 167 6.81 -13.69 8.57
C GLN A 167 5.43 -13.03 8.43
N GLU A 168 5.24 -11.91 9.12
CA GLU A 168 3.96 -11.22 9.12
C GLU A 168 3.63 -10.53 7.78
N PHE A 169 4.65 -10.11 7.02
CA PHE A 169 4.47 -9.69 5.63
C PHE A 169 3.76 -10.79 4.83
N LYS A 170 4.24 -12.04 4.91
CA LYS A 170 3.63 -13.17 4.22
C LYS A 170 2.22 -13.49 4.73
N ARG A 171 1.99 -13.35 6.04
CA ARG A 171 0.70 -13.63 6.68
C ARG A 171 -0.41 -12.66 6.24
N LYS A 172 -0.09 -11.37 6.11
CA LYS A 172 -1.08 -10.27 6.05
C LYS A 172 -1.03 -9.40 4.80
N ILE A 173 0.05 -9.43 4.03
CA ILE A 173 0.11 -8.67 2.76
C ILE A 173 -0.37 -9.56 1.62
N PRO A 174 -1.38 -9.13 0.84
CA PRO A 174 -1.85 -9.88 -0.30
C PRO A 174 -0.92 -9.65 -1.49
N PHE A 175 -0.36 -10.73 -2.03
CA PHE A 175 0.57 -10.66 -3.14
C PHE A 175 0.39 -11.79 -4.16
N GLY A 176 0.69 -11.49 -5.42
CA GLY A 176 0.91 -12.44 -6.51
C GLY A 176 2.40 -12.61 -6.83
N THR A 177 2.71 -12.84 -8.10
CA THR A 177 4.09 -13.05 -8.56
C THR A 177 4.93 -11.77 -8.56
N GLU A 178 4.32 -10.59 -8.47
CA GLU A 178 5.01 -9.31 -8.34
C GLU A 178 5.88 -9.23 -7.08
N VAL A 179 5.57 -10.00 -6.03
CA VAL A 179 6.42 -10.06 -4.83
C VAL A 179 7.89 -10.39 -5.13
N PHE A 180 8.16 -11.15 -6.21
CA PHE A 180 9.51 -11.52 -6.63
C PHE A 180 10.24 -10.40 -7.39
N ASP A 181 9.53 -9.32 -7.75
CA ASP A 181 10.09 -8.13 -8.37
C ASP A 181 10.47 -7.07 -7.32
N LEU A 182 9.94 -7.15 -6.10
CA LEU A 182 10.30 -6.25 -4.99
C LEU A 182 11.69 -6.59 -4.44
N ASP A 183 12.58 -5.59 -4.37
CA ASP A 183 13.97 -5.76 -3.93
C ASP A 183 14.11 -5.77 -2.40
N SER A 184 13.60 -4.73 -1.73
CA SER A 184 13.81 -4.57 -0.29
C SER A 184 12.77 -3.70 0.41
N ILE A 185 12.61 -3.97 1.71
CA ILE A 185 11.86 -3.15 2.66
C ILE A 185 12.89 -2.63 3.69
N ASN A 186 13.02 -1.30 3.76
CA ASN A 186 14.07 -0.60 4.50
C ASN A 186 13.43 0.21 5.63
N ILE A 187 13.66 -0.19 6.88
CA ILE A 187 13.14 0.47 8.07
C ILE A 187 14.17 1.49 8.57
N ASN A 188 13.72 2.72 8.81
CA ASN A 188 14.51 3.84 9.36
C ASN A 188 15.73 4.27 8.52
N ASP A 189 15.71 4.05 7.20
CA ASP A 189 16.73 4.62 6.31
C ASP A 189 16.50 6.13 6.10
N PHE A 190 16.82 6.93 7.12
CA PHE A 190 16.61 8.39 7.12
C PHE A 190 17.48 9.14 6.12
N THR A 191 18.36 8.46 5.38
CA THR A 191 19.08 9.07 4.25
C THR A 191 18.22 9.17 2.99
N VAL A 192 17.15 8.37 2.92
CA VAL A 192 16.21 8.31 1.79
C VAL A 192 14.83 8.82 2.21
N ILE A 193 14.26 8.28 3.29
CA ILE A 193 12.93 8.69 3.76
C ILE A 193 13.04 9.87 4.74
N ASN A 194 12.23 10.90 4.50
CA ASN A 194 12.11 12.04 5.41
C ASN A 194 11.49 11.57 6.74
N GLN A 195 11.99 12.11 7.87
CA GLN A 195 11.39 11.92 9.20
C GLN A 195 9.91 12.32 9.30
N ASN A 196 9.39 13.11 8.37
CA ASN A 196 7.97 13.53 8.32
C ASN A 196 7.09 12.64 7.44
N ALA A 197 7.66 11.68 6.70
CA ALA A 197 6.91 10.70 5.91
C ALA A 197 6.90 9.36 6.66
N ASN A 198 5.76 8.67 6.67
CA ASN A 198 5.65 7.35 7.32
C ASN A 198 6.16 6.24 6.39
N GLY A 199 5.90 6.35 5.09
CA GLY A 199 6.28 5.39 4.06
C GLY A 199 6.68 6.08 2.77
N LEU A 200 7.44 5.36 1.93
CA LEU A 200 7.82 5.76 0.59
C LEU A 200 8.18 4.53 -0.26
N TYR A 201 7.41 4.27 -1.30
CA TYR A 201 7.77 3.35 -2.35
C TYR A 201 8.51 4.06 -3.49
N LEU A 202 9.64 3.49 -3.91
CA LEU A 202 10.39 3.94 -5.08
C LEU A 202 10.30 2.89 -6.20
N PRO A 203 9.44 3.09 -7.22
CA PRO A 203 9.22 2.12 -8.29
C PRO A 203 10.50 1.76 -9.04
N GLU A 204 11.35 2.75 -9.28
CA GLU A 204 12.60 2.57 -10.02
C GLU A 204 13.63 1.70 -9.31
N PHE A 205 13.60 1.64 -7.98
CA PHE A 205 14.46 0.73 -7.21
C PHE A 205 13.75 -0.55 -6.82
N LYS A 206 12.42 -0.56 -6.93
CA LYS A 206 11.54 -1.61 -6.40
C LYS A 206 11.78 -1.75 -4.89
N LYS A 207 11.86 -0.62 -4.18
CA LYS A 207 12.16 -0.57 -2.74
C LYS A 207 11.10 0.19 -1.98
N ILE A 208 10.77 -0.34 -0.81
CA ILE A 208 9.91 0.32 0.18
C ILE A 208 10.81 0.86 1.29
N PHE A 209 10.53 2.08 1.73
CA PHE A 209 11.15 2.72 2.88
C PHE A 209 10.09 3.06 3.90
N ILE A 210 10.35 2.76 5.17
CA ILE A 210 9.40 2.97 6.27
C ILE A 210 10.10 3.76 7.38
N ASN A 211 9.40 4.72 7.93
CA ASN A 211 9.83 5.48 9.08
C ASN A 211 9.10 4.99 10.33
N GLY A 212 9.82 4.28 11.19
CA GLY A 212 9.32 3.78 12.46
C GLY A 212 9.77 4.62 13.67
N SER A 213 10.30 5.83 13.46
CA SER A 213 10.82 6.68 14.55
C SER A 213 9.76 7.00 15.62
N ILE A 214 8.48 7.01 15.23
CA ILE A 214 7.37 7.21 16.17
C ILE A 214 7.24 6.07 17.19
N PHE A 215 7.76 4.88 16.92
CA PHE A 215 7.69 3.73 17.83
C PHE A 215 8.95 3.57 18.70
N ALA A 216 10.08 4.15 18.29
CA ALA A 216 11.34 4.01 19.01
C ALA A 216 11.27 4.58 20.45
N GLU A 217 11.88 3.86 21.40
CA GLU A 217 12.10 4.28 22.79
C GLU A 217 10.80 4.62 23.56
N LYS A 218 9.72 3.85 23.34
CA LYS A 218 8.39 4.05 23.97
C LYS A 218 7.84 2.80 24.66
N ASP A 219 8.71 1.83 24.95
CA ASP A 219 8.37 0.56 25.60
C ASP A 219 7.27 -0.24 24.89
N PHE A 220 7.14 -0.08 23.56
CA PHE A 220 6.30 -0.96 22.75
C PHE A 220 6.95 -2.32 22.56
N SER A 221 6.16 -3.38 22.62
CA SER A 221 6.58 -4.72 22.26
C SER A 221 6.86 -4.85 20.75
N SER A 222 7.63 -5.86 20.34
CA SER A 222 7.87 -6.15 18.92
C SER A 222 6.57 -6.37 18.14
N TYR A 223 5.58 -7.04 18.75
CA TYR A 223 4.25 -7.22 18.17
C TYR A 223 3.54 -5.88 17.89
N GLU A 224 3.60 -4.96 18.85
CA GLU A 224 3.02 -3.62 18.73
C GLU A 224 3.73 -2.79 17.66
N ILE A 225 5.06 -2.82 17.62
CA ILE A 225 5.85 -2.11 16.60
C ILE A 225 5.51 -2.65 15.20
N ILE A 226 5.48 -3.97 15.01
CA ILE A 226 5.10 -4.59 13.73
C ILE A 226 3.65 -4.23 13.36
N GLY A 227 2.73 -4.31 14.32
CA GLY A 227 1.33 -3.89 14.13
C GLY A 227 1.19 -2.42 13.73
N GLY A 228 2.09 -1.55 14.20
CA GLY A 228 2.16 -0.14 13.82
C GLY A 228 2.81 0.14 12.47
N LEU A 229 3.79 -0.66 12.05
CA LEU A 229 4.47 -0.53 10.76
C LEU A 229 3.66 -1.12 9.61
N MET A 230 2.93 -2.21 9.85
CA MET A 230 2.27 -3.00 8.80
C MET A 230 1.25 -2.23 7.96
N PRO A 231 0.41 -1.32 8.49
CA PRO A 231 -0.50 -0.52 7.65
C PRO A 231 0.27 0.28 6.58
N THR A 232 1.42 0.86 6.95
CA THR A 232 2.25 1.62 6.02
C THR A 232 2.92 0.71 5.00
N ILE A 233 3.46 -0.43 5.43
CA ILE A 233 4.07 -1.41 4.50
C ILE A 233 3.03 -1.91 3.50
N PHE A 234 1.81 -2.19 3.96
CA PHE A 234 0.69 -2.58 3.12
C PHE A 234 0.37 -1.49 2.08
N HIS A 235 0.28 -0.22 2.50
CA HIS A 235 0.07 0.91 1.60
C HIS A 235 1.16 0.99 0.52
N GLU A 236 2.43 0.98 0.91
CA GLU A 236 3.55 1.07 -0.02
C GLU A 236 3.64 -0.16 -0.95
N TYR A 237 3.29 -1.34 -0.45
CA TYR A 237 3.22 -2.55 -1.28
C TYR A 237 2.13 -2.47 -2.34
N MET A 238 0.98 -1.87 -2.03
CA MET A 238 -0.08 -1.70 -3.02
C MET A 238 0.29 -0.68 -4.11
N HIS A 239 1.20 0.26 -3.85
CA HIS A 239 1.84 1.02 -4.94
C HIS A 239 2.71 0.14 -5.84
N HIS A 240 3.48 -0.81 -5.28
CA HIS A 240 4.23 -1.79 -6.06
C HIS A 240 3.32 -2.65 -6.95
N TRP A 241 2.20 -3.14 -6.40
CA TRP A 241 1.17 -3.83 -7.18
C TRP A 241 0.60 -2.96 -8.30
N ALA A 242 0.23 -1.71 -8.00
CA ALA A 242 -0.39 -0.79 -8.96
C ALA A 242 0.55 -0.48 -10.13
N THR A 243 1.81 -0.16 -9.82
CA THR A 243 2.83 0.10 -10.85
C THR A 243 3.07 -1.14 -11.73
N THR A 244 2.94 -2.34 -11.16
CA THR A 244 3.15 -3.59 -11.92
C THR A 244 1.99 -3.90 -12.86
N TYR A 245 0.73 -3.67 -12.47
CA TYR A 245 -0.43 -4.20 -13.21
C TYR A 245 -1.44 -3.17 -13.69
N ALA A 246 -1.60 -2.04 -13.01
CA ALA A 246 -2.65 -1.06 -13.28
C ALA A 246 -2.12 0.19 -13.99
N GLU A 247 -0.94 0.67 -13.61
CA GLU A 247 -0.27 1.84 -14.19
C GLU A 247 0.61 1.45 -15.41
N THR A 248 0.03 0.66 -16.31
CA THR A 248 0.71 0.06 -17.46
C THR A 248 0.15 0.55 -18.79
N GLY A 249 -0.47 1.73 -18.83
CA GLY A 249 -0.97 2.32 -20.07
C GLY A 249 0.17 2.62 -21.04
N ILE A 250 -0.02 2.32 -22.32
CA ILE A 250 0.97 2.61 -23.37
C ILE A 250 0.64 3.95 -24.00
N LEU A 251 1.65 4.76 -24.31
CA LEU A 251 1.50 6.09 -24.91
C LEU A 251 0.70 6.06 -26.22
N ASP A 252 0.91 5.07 -27.06
CA ASP A 252 0.28 4.97 -28.38
C ASP A 252 -1.09 4.26 -28.37
N ASP A 253 -1.51 3.70 -27.23
CA ASP A 253 -2.85 3.10 -27.11
C ASP A 253 -3.95 4.16 -27.19
N GLU A 254 -5.15 3.78 -27.66
CA GLU A 254 -6.34 4.61 -27.69
C GLU A 254 -6.59 5.25 -26.31
N LYS A 255 -6.76 6.58 -26.29
CA LYS A 255 -7.05 7.34 -25.08
C LYS A 255 -8.56 7.44 -24.86
N VAL A 256 -9.00 7.10 -23.65
CA VAL A 256 -10.41 7.18 -23.25
C VAL A 256 -10.55 7.84 -21.89
N ASP A 257 -11.64 8.60 -21.74
CA ASP A 257 -12.02 9.19 -20.46
C ASP A 257 -12.43 8.13 -19.44
N ILE A 258 -12.27 8.45 -18.16
CA ILE A 258 -12.56 7.56 -17.01
C ILE A 258 -13.99 6.98 -17.00
N ASN A 259 -14.95 7.61 -17.69
CA ASN A 259 -16.32 7.13 -17.74
C ASN A 259 -16.53 6.03 -18.81
N ASN A 260 -15.64 5.94 -19.79
CA ASN A 260 -15.86 5.18 -21.04
C ASN A 260 -14.92 3.97 -21.20
N GLY A 261 -13.90 3.83 -20.35
CA GLY A 261 -12.87 2.81 -20.50
C GLY A 261 -13.17 1.46 -19.86
N ASP A 262 -14.43 1.05 -19.68
CA ASP A 262 -14.76 -0.13 -18.85
C ASP A 262 -14.96 -1.46 -19.60
N ASP A 263 -14.44 -1.57 -20.82
CA ASP A 263 -14.45 -2.78 -21.67
C ASP A 263 -13.23 -3.68 -21.39
N ILE A 264 -13.49 -4.90 -20.91
CA ILE A 264 -12.45 -5.89 -20.58
C ILE A 264 -11.72 -6.42 -21.83
N ASN A 265 -12.30 -6.30 -23.02
CA ASN A 265 -11.74 -6.85 -24.25
C ASN A 265 -10.89 -5.86 -25.03
N LYS A 266 -10.73 -4.63 -24.53
CA LYS A 266 -10.02 -3.56 -25.24
C LYS A 266 -8.84 -3.05 -24.44
N ARG A 267 -7.67 -3.03 -25.08
CA ARG A 267 -6.48 -2.36 -24.56
C ARG A 267 -6.60 -0.86 -24.83
N GLN A 268 -6.84 -0.09 -23.77
CA GLN A 268 -7.01 1.36 -23.82
C GLN A 268 -6.31 2.02 -22.63
N THR A 269 -5.99 3.31 -22.77
CA THR A 269 -5.32 4.09 -21.74
C THR A 269 -6.17 5.27 -21.27
N THR A 270 -6.22 5.48 -19.95
CA THR A 270 -6.78 6.69 -19.35
C THR A 270 -5.65 7.54 -18.78
N LEU A 271 -5.70 8.84 -19.04
CA LEU A 271 -4.76 9.82 -18.50
C LEU A 271 -5.24 10.28 -17.14
N ILE A 272 -4.38 10.19 -16.14
CA ILE A 272 -4.61 10.73 -14.80
C ILE A 272 -3.53 11.76 -14.52
N TYR A 273 -3.93 12.87 -13.93
CA TYR A 273 -3.00 13.89 -13.50
C TYR A 273 -2.69 13.71 -12.01
N TYR A 274 -1.41 13.63 -11.68
CA TYR A 274 -0.95 13.54 -10.31
C TYR A 274 -0.16 14.78 -9.92
N ASN A 275 -0.50 15.37 -8.77
CA ASN A 275 0.22 16.50 -8.20
C ASN A 275 0.53 16.23 -6.72
N PRO A 276 1.78 15.86 -6.39
CA PRO A 276 2.18 15.56 -5.02
C PRO A 276 2.42 16.82 -4.16
N SER A 277 2.30 18.05 -4.67
CA SER A 277 2.59 19.25 -3.87
C SER A 277 1.55 19.49 -2.76
N THR A 278 2.03 19.49 -1.51
CA THR A 278 1.21 19.69 -0.31
C THR A 278 1.32 21.09 0.30
N THR A 279 2.04 22.05 -0.32
CA THR A 279 2.23 23.43 0.21
C THR A 279 1.89 24.55 -0.79
N PRO A 280 1.42 25.74 -0.32
CA PRO A 280 1.07 26.86 -1.21
C PRO A 280 2.24 27.68 -1.79
N GLU A 281 3.44 27.65 -1.19
CA GLU A 281 4.50 28.64 -1.45
C GLU A 281 5.77 28.13 -2.15
N ASN A 282 5.96 26.82 -2.37
CA ASN A 282 7.07 26.37 -3.23
C ASN A 282 6.75 25.07 -3.97
N THR A 283 7.02 25.14 -5.26
CA THR A 283 6.66 24.30 -6.40
C THR A 283 7.72 23.24 -6.72
N ASN A 284 8.46 22.74 -5.73
CA ASN A 284 9.49 21.72 -6.00
C ASN A 284 8.94 20.28 -5.96
N HIS A 285 7.69 20.12 -6.39
CA HIS A 285 7.24 18.98 -7.17
C HIS A 285 6.91 19.52 -8.57
N THR A 286 7.86 19.45 -9.51
CA THR A 286 7.55 19.66 -10.92
C THR A 286 6.92 18.41 -11.51
N HIS A 287 5.77 17.96 -11.01
CA HIS A 287 4.88 17.01 -11.67
C HIS A 287 3.47 17.19 -11.08
N GLY A 288 2.44 17.68 -11.76
CA GLY A 288 2.41 18.04 -13.16
C GLY A 288 2.25 16.87 -14.11
N SER A 289 2.51 15.63 -13.67
CA SER A 289 2.72 14.54 -14.62
C SER A 289 1.42 13.87 -15.00
N GLN A 290 1.31 13.62 -16.30
CA GLN A 290 0.34 12.70 -16.85
C GLN A 290 0.83 11.27 -16.57
N GLN A 291 0.01 10.49 -15.89
CA GLN A 291 0.20 9.06 -15.70
C GLN A 291 -0.70 8.31 -16.69
N PHE A 292 -0.20 7.19 -17.20
CA PHE A 292 -0.88 6.38 -18.20
C PHE A 292 -1.40 5.10 -17.53
N TRP A 293 -2.71 5.05 -17.33
CA TRP A 293 -3.37 3.96 -16.63
C TRP A 293 -4.09 3.04 -17.59
N ASN A 294 -4.14 1.74 -17.24
CA ASN A 294 -5.09 0.80 -17.84
C ASN A 294 -6.52 1.35 -17.66
N ALA A 295 -7.19 1.66 -18.77
CA ALA A 295 -8.50 2.30 -18.75
C ALA A 295 -9.58 1.43 -18.09
N TYR A 296 -9.54 0.10 -18.30
CA TYR A 296 -10.46 -0.86 -17.68
C TYR A 296 -10.39 -0.78 -16.16
N PHE A 297 -9.17 -0.85 -15.63
CA PHE A 297 -8.95 -0.78 -14.19
C PHE A 297 -9.43 0.57 -13.63
N ALA A 298 -8.93 1.68 -14.19
CA ALA A 298 -9.23 3.02 -13.69
C ALA A 298 -10.74 3.30 -13.71
N SER A 299 -11.41 2.98 -14.81
CA SER A 299 -12.85 3.25 -15.00
C SER A 299 -13.72 2.40 -14.07
N LYS A 300 -13.41 1.11 -13.91
CA LYS A 300 -14.14 0.23 -12.98
C LYS A 300 -13.89 0.60 -11.53
N PHE A 301 -12.65 0.90 -11.15
CA PHE A 301 -12.29 1.34 -9.80
C PHE A 301 -13.07 2.62 -9.41
N TYR A 302 -13.06 3.62 -10.30
CA TYR A 302 -13.82 4.87 -10.18
C TYR A 302 -15.33 4.63 -9.94
N LYS A 303 -15.96 3.76 -10.74
CA LYS A 303 -17.40 3.42 -10.64
C LYS A 303 -17.73 2.56 -9.41
N LEU A 304 -16.91 1.55 -9.10
CA LEU A 304 -17.10 0.65 -7.95
C LEU A 304 -16.99 1.38 -6.63
N LEU A 305 -16.21 2.46 -6.55
CA LEU A 305 -16.09 3.31 -5.37
C LEU A 305 -16.97 4.56 -5.44
N ASN A 306 -17.90 4.63 -6.40
CA ASN A 306 -18.87 5.72 -6.54
C ASN A 306 -18.26 7.12 -6.72
N TYR A 307 -17.03 7.25 -7.24
CA TYR A 307 -16.44 8.54 -7.56
C TYR A 307 -17.17 9.27 -8.69
N ASP A 308 -18.07 8.58 -9.39
CA ASP A 308 -19.04 9.16 -10.34
C ASP A 308 -20.28 9.80 -9.67
N PHE A 309 -20.40 9.73 -8.34
CA PHE A 309 -21.52 10.28 -7.59
C PHE A 309 -21.30 11.76 -7.22
N ASN A 310 -22.14 12.62 -7.76
CA ASN A 310 -22.00 14.09 -7.69
C ASN A 310 -22.86 14.79 -6.64
N LYS A 311 -23.39 14.06 -5.65
CA LYS A 311 -24.15 14.67 -4.55
C LYS A 311 -23.34 14.60 -3.25
N LYS A 312 -23.45 15.66 -2.46
CA LYS A 312 -22.88 15.77 -1.12
C LYS A 312 -23.69 14.94 -0.14
N SER A 313 -23.03 14.38 0.86
CA SER A 313 -23.70 13.57 1.86
C SER A 313 -24.55 14.41 2.81
N TYR A 314 -25.50 13.74 3.45
CA TYR A 314 -26.35 14.29 4.47
C TYR A 314 -26.30 13.40 5.71
N ILE A 315 -25.72 13.94 6.79
CA ILE A 315 -25.71 13.31 8.11
C ILE A 315 -26.71 14.04 8.99
N GLU A 316 -27.51 13.27 9.75
CA GLU A 316 -28.56 13.82 10.60
C GLU A 316 -27.98 14.74 11.69
N PRO A 317 -28.64 15.88 12.01
CA PRO A 317 -28.20 16.77 13.07
C PRO A 317 -28.02 16.08 14.43
N SER A 318 -28.85 15.09 14.75
CA SER A 318 -28.72 14.29 15.98
C SER A 318 -27.43 13.47 16.00
N THR A 319 -27.01 12.91 14.86
CA THR A 319 -25.74 12.19 14.73
C THR A 319 -24.57 13.15 14.92
N LEU A 320 -24.61 14.32 14.27
CA LEU A 320 -23.58 15.36 14.44
C LEU A 320 -23.48 15.83 15.90
N TYR A 321 -24.61 16.00 16.58
CA TYR A 321 -24.65 16.33 18.00
C TYR A 321 -24.01 15.24 18.87
N LYS A 322 -24.36 13.97 18.63
CA LYS A 322 -23.75 12.84 19.33
C LYS A 322 -22.25 12.79 19.08
N LEU A 323 -21.76 13.12 17.89
CA LEU A 323 -20.34 13.24 17.55
C LEU A 323 -19.65 14.47 18.18
N ARG A 324 -20.38 15.31 18.93
CA ARG A 324 -19.91 16.59 19.53
C ARG A 324 -19.45 17.63 18.51
N ILE A 325 -20.00 17.59 17.30
CA ILE A 325 -19.73 18.61 16.28
C ILE A 325 -20.55 19.89 16.57
N ASN A 326 -21.69 19.76 17.26
CA ASN A 326 -22.63 20.85 17.56
C ASN A 326 -22.47 21.47 18.97
N SER A 327 -21.38 21.21 19.71
CA SER A 327 -21.18 21.82 21.04
C SER A 327 -20.65 23.26 21.00
N LEU A 328 -20.51 23.83 19.81
CA LEU A 328 -20.23 25.25 19.57
C LEU A 328 -21.45 25.81 18.83
N SER A 329 -22.04 26.89 19.36
CA SER A 329 -23.27 27.60 18.95
C SER A 329 -23.81 27.32 17.51
N PRO A 330 -25.15 27.24 17.29
CA PRO A 330 -25.78 27.25 15.96
C PRO A 330 -25.33 28.39 15.04
N GLU A 331 -24.71 29.43 15.59
CA GLU A 331 -24.20 30.61 14.91
C GLU A 331 -22.74 30.43 14.42
N GLU A 332 -22.01 29.40 14.87
CA GLU A 332 -20.65 29.12 14.42
C GLU A 332 -20.66 28.18 13.20
N ASN A 333 -20.06 28.66 12.10
CA ASN A 333 -20.00 28.01 10.78
C ASN A 333 -19.30 26.64 10.72
N TYR A 334 -19.00 26.00 11.84
CA TYR A 334 -18.16 24.81 11.93
C TYR A 334 -18.69 23.58 11.16
N PRO A 335 -19.99 23.21 11.22
CA PRO A 335 -20.50 22.10 10.41
C PRO A 335 -20.35 22.37 8.90
N ARG A 336 -20.41 23.63 8.48
CA ARG A 336 -20.35 24.01 7.05
C ARG A 336 -18.97 23.83 6.43
N ASN A 337 -17.93 23.59 7.24
CA ASN A 337 -16.56 23.39 6.78
C ASN A 337 -16.13 21.93 6.69
N LEU A 338 -16.97 21.00 7.16
CA LEU A 338 -16.72 19.56 6.99
C LEU A 338 -16.54 19.22 5.51
N LEU A 339 -15.54 18.40 5.21
CA LEU A 339 -15.13 18.06 3.85
C LEU A 339 -16.32 17.57 3.00
N HIS A 340 -17.12 16.66 3.54
CA HIS A 340 -18.29 16.08 2.85
C HIS A 340 -19.45 17.06 2.62
N MET A 341 -19.49 18.19 3.34
CA MET A 341 -20.46 19.27 3.11
C MET A 341 -19.95 20.29 2.08
N LYS A 342 -18.63 20.36 1.86
CA LYS A 342 -18.01 21.25 0.87
C LYS A 342 -17.94 20.63 -0.51
N LEU A 343 -17.59 19.34 -0.61
CA LEU A 343 -17.34 18.66 -1.87
C LEU A 343 -18.15 17.36 -1.96
N SER A 344 -18.67 17.05 -3.13
CA SER A 344 -19.12 15.68 -3.43
C SER A 344 -17.92 14.80 -3.75
N LEU A 345 -18.09 13.48 -3.71
CA LEU A 345 -17.01 12.55 -4.05
C LEU A 345 -16.52 12.74 -5.49
N ASN A 346 -17.43 13.04 -6.42
CA ASN A 346 -17.06 13.41 -7.78
C ASN A 346 -16.24 14.70 -7.85
N ASP A 347 -16.61 15.74 -7.09
CA ASP A 347 -15.81 16.97 -7.06
C ASP A 347 -14.37 16.71 -6.57
N ILE A 348 -14.21 15.83 -5.57
CA ILE A 348 -12.91 15.40 -5.07
C ILE A 348 -12.09 14.70 -6.17
N TRP A 349 -12.68 13.76 -6.90
CA TRP A 349 -12.01 13.09 -8.01
C TRP A 349 -11.53 14.09 -9.05
N ARG A 350 -12.41 14.99 -9.50
CA ARG A 350 -12.13 15.96 -10.57
C ARG A 350 -11.03 16.93 -10.17
N LEU A 351 -11.01 17.39 -8.92
CA LEU A 351 -9.94 18.23 -8.39
C LEU A 351 -8.58 17.51 -8.36
N SER A 352 -8.59 16.20 -8.11
CA SER A 352 -7.37 15.43 -7.82
C SER A 352 -6.77 14.73 -9.02
N ASN A 353 -7.58 14.41 -10.05
CA ASN A 353 -7.18 13.51 -11.13
C ASN A 353 -7.34 14.12 -12.54
N GLU A 354 -8.21 15.12 -12.73
CA GLU A 354 -8.41 15.74 -14.05
C GLU A 354 -7.36 16.82 -14.30
N PHE A 355 -6.82 16.85 -15.53
CA PHE A 355 -5.86 17.87 -15.94
C PHE A 355 -6.46 19.29 -15.87
N GLN A 356 -7.71 19.44 -16.29
CA GLN A 356 -8.44 20.71 -16.23
C GLN A 356 -9.46 20.67 -15.11
N THR A 357 -9.24 21.49 -14.09
CA THR A 357 -10.24 21.69 -13.03
C THR A 357 -11.50 22.32 -13.63
N PRO A 358 -12.70 21.78 -13.35
CA PRO A 358 -13.95 22.35 -13.86
C PRO A 358 -14.17 23.77 -13.36
N ASN A 359 -14.75 24.65 -14.19
CA ASN A 359 -14.92 26.07 -13.87
C ASN A 359 -15.61 26.34 -12.51
N TYR A 360 -16.59 25.51 -12.12
CA TYR A 360 -17.30 25.68 -10.84
C TYR A 360 -16.49 25.26 -9.60
N LEU A 361 -15.40 24.51 -9.79
CA LEU A 361 -14.44 24.08 -8.76
C LEU A 361 -13.16 24.92 -8.77
N PHE A 362 -12.98 25.78 -9.78
CA PHE A 362 -11.82 26.65 -9.86
C PHE A 362 -11.81 27.61 -8.66
N ASN A 363 -10.75 27.53 -7.84
CA ASN A 363 -10.62 28.25 -6.55
C ASN A 363 -11.78 28.03 -5.56
N ASN A 364 -12.53 26.94 -5.71
CA ASN A 364 -13.67 26.62 -4.85
C ASN A 364 -13.67 25.12 -4.49
N PRO A 365 -13.18 24.75 -3.30
CA PRO A 365 -12.78 25.62 -2.18
C PRO A 365 -11.44 26.35 -2.39
N PRO A 366 -11.21 27.48 -1.70
CA PRO A 366 -9.91 28.16 -1.67
C PRO A 366 -8.78 27.21 -1.24
N ALA A 367 -7.59 27.38 -1.81
CA ALA A 367 -6.48 26.44 -1.63
C ALA A 367 -6.05 26.24 -0.17
N ASN A 368 -6.16 27.29 0.65
CA ASN A 368 -5.79 27.30 2.07
C ASN A 368 -6.96 26.99 3.02
N LEU A 369 -8.15 26.67 2.50
CA LEU A 369 -9.27 26.30 3.35
C LEU A 369 -9.02 24.91 3.94
N GLU A 370 -8.86 24.85 5.26
CA GLU A 370 -8.83 23.59 5.99
C GLU A 370 -10.24 23.01 6.12
N MET A 371 -10.45 21.83 5.53
CA MET A 371 -11.72 21.11 5.57
C MET A 371 -11.60 19.89 6.49
N PRO A 372 -12.22 19.91 7.69
CA PRO A 372 -12.15 18.78 8.59
C PRO A 372 -12.82 17.53 8.04
N TYR A 373 -12.17 16.39 8.24
CA TYR A 373 -12.75 15.06 8.03
C TYR A 373 -12.93 14.28 9.35
N SER A 374 -12.41 14.81 10.46
CA SER A 374 -12.63 14.30 11.81
C SER A 374 -13.69 15.12 12.56
N PRO A 375 -14.48 14.52 13.46
CA PRO A 375 -15.42 15.25 14.33
C PRO A 375 -14.78 16.30 15.23
N SER A 376 -13.53 16.11 15.65
CA SER A 376 -12.81 17.06 16.52
C SER A 376 -12.33 18.32 15.79
N GLY A 377 -12.15 18.24 14.47
CA GLY A 377 -11.51 19.28 13.68
C GLY A 377 -9.99 19.24 13.69
N ALA A 378 -9.37 18.32 14.44
CA ALA A 378 -7.92 18.23 14.53
C ALA A 378 -7.29 17.72 13.22
N PHE A 379 -8.06 16.94 12.45
CA PHE A 379 -7.66 16.37 11.17
C PHE A 379 -8.45 16.97 10.01
N THR A 380 -7.71 17.61 9.11
CA THR A 380 -8.21 18.46 8.03
C THR A 380 -7.46 18.20 6.72
N LEU A 381 -8.12 18.53 5.60
CA LEU A 381 -7.50 18.58 4.28
C LEU A 381 -7.67 19.98 3.67
N SER A 382 -6.56 20.52 3.18
CA SER A 382 -6.53 21.63 2.24
C SER A 382 -6.68 21.12 0.80
N THR A 383 -6.96 22.01 -0.17
CA THR A 383 -7.08 21.59 -1.59
C THR A 383 -5.81 20.90 -2.11
N PRO A 384 -4.57 21.38 -1.86
CA PRO A 384 -3.36 20.66 -2.26
C PRO A 384 -3.26 19.25 -1.65
N ARG A 385 -3.54 19.12 -0.35
CA ARG A 385 -3.53 17.80 0.32
C ARG A 385 -4.61 16.87 -0.19
N LEU A 386 -5.76 17.41 -0.59
CA LEU A 386 -6.84 16.65 -1.20
C LEU A 386 -6.39 16.06 -2.54
N LYS A 387 -5.70 16.84 -3.39
CA LYS A 387 -5.16 16.34 -4.67
C LYS A 387 -4.21 15.17 -4.48
N TYR A 388 -3.34 15.24 -3.47
CA TYR A 388 -2.48 14.13 -3.09
C TYR A 388 -3.30 12.92 -2.64
N ASN A 389 -4.06 13.05 -1.54
CA ASN A 389 -4.80 11.94 -0.91
C ASN A 389 -5.80 11.21 -1.82
N PHE A 390 -6.36 11.92 -2.80
CA PHE A 390 -7.42 11.40 -3.69
C PHE A 390 -6.98 11.29 -5.15
N SER A 391 -5.68 11.35 -5.43
CA SER A 391 -5.15 10.93 -6.72
C SER A 391 -5.30 9.41 -6.90
N LEU A 392 -5.47 8.91 -8.13
CA LEU A 392 -5.65 7.48 -8.37
C LEU A 392 -4.47 6.66 -7.82
N THR A 393 -3.26 7.20 -7.94
CA THR A 393 -2.02 6.65 -7.36
C THR A 393 -2.16 6.38 -5.88
N GLU A 394 -2.70 7.33 -5.11
CA GLU A 394 -2.90 7.21 -3.67
C GLU A 394 -4.21 6.50 -3.30
N LEU A 395 -5.23 6.55 -4.16
CA LEU A 395 -6.51 5.89 -3.88
C LEU A 395 -6.39 4.38 -3.91
N ILE A 396 -5.60 3.79 -4.82
CA ILE A 396 -5.45 2.33 -4.87
C ILE A 396 -4.99 1.75 -3.53
N PRO A 397 -3.85 2.16 -2.95
CA PRO A 397 -3.41 1.60 -1.67
C PRO A 397 -4.35 1.93 -0.52
N ARG A 398 -4.96 3.12 -0.48
CA ARG A 398 -5.90 3.52 0.59
C ARG A 398 -7.19 2.71 0.57
N GLU A 399 -7.79 2.59 -0.61
CA GLU A 399 -9.04 1.86 -0.80
C GLU A 399 -8.81 0.34 -0.68
N TYR A 400 -7.65 -0.15 -1.11
CA TYR A 400 -7.27 -1.54 -0.86
C TYR A 400 -6.93 -1.81 0.62
N THR A 401 -6.37 -0.84 1.35
CA THR A 401 -6.16 -0.95 2.81
C THR A 401 -7.50 -1.12 3.52
N LYS A 402 -8.51 -0.31 3.19
CA LYS A 402 -9.88 -0.51 3.72
C LYS A 402 -10.47 -1.88 3.36
N TYR A 403 -10.12 -2.39 2.19
CA TYR A 403 -10.70 -3.59 1.62
C TYR A 403 -10.05 -4.91 2.07
N GLY A 404 -8.73 -4.94 2.23
CA GLY A 404 -7.96 -6.18 2.41
C GLY A 404 -6.89 -6.14 3.51
N TYR A 405 -6.66 -5.01 4.18
CA TYR A 405 -5.73 -4.99 5.32
C TYR A 405 -6.37 -5.65 6.54
N GLU A 406 -5.58 -6.50 7.20
CA GLU A 406 -5.97 -7.24 8.40
C GLU A 406 -5.29 -6.65 9.64
N SER A 407 -6.00 -5.84 10.42
CA SER A 407 -5.44 -5.17 11.59
C SER A 407 -5.09 -6.15 12.72
N TYR A 408 -4.03 -5.83 13.47
CA TYR A 408 -3.53 -6.56 14.65
C TYR A 408 -4.26 -6.20 15.94
N PHE A 409 -5.03 -5.12 15.88
CA PHE A 409 -5.72 -4.54 17.02
C PHE A 409 -7.19 -4.56 16.68
N SER A 410 -8.05 -4.98 17.61
CA SER A 410 -9.47 -4.93 17.34
C SER A 410 -9.98 -3.51 17.48
N ILE A 411 -10.91 -3.12 16.60
CA ILE A 411 -11.68 -1.89 16.76
C ILE A 411 -12.60 -1.95 18.00
N ASN A 412 -12.88 -3.18 18.44
CA ASN A 412 -13.66 -3.50 19.63
C ASN A 412 -12.77 -3.75 20.87
N ASP A 413 -11.47 -3.50 20.79
CA ASP A 413 -10.65 -3.50 22.00
C ASP A 413 -11.04 -2.32 22.90
N GLU A 414 -11.00 -2.54 24.22
CA GLU A 414 -11.21 -1.46 25.18
C GLU A 414 -10.16 -0.37 24.96
N ASN A 415 -10.61 0.82 24.55
CA ASN A 415 -9.68 1.91 24.30
C ASN A 415 -9.28 2.58 25.63
N LYS A 416 -8.27 2.02 26.29
CA LYS A 416 -7.63 2.54 27.52
C LYS A 416 -6.79 3.81 27.31
N SER A 417 -6.96 4.53 26.20
CA SER A 417 -6.17 5.72 25.89
C SER A 417 -6.25 6.79 26.99
N LEU A 418 -7.43 7.01 27.59
CA LEU A 418 -7.56 8.01 28.66
C LEU A 418 -6.78 7.62 29.91
N ASP A 419 -6.93 6.37 30.38
CA ASP A 419 -6.25 5.89 31.57
C ASP A 419 -4.74 5.85 31.36
N ASN A 420 -4.30 5.34 30.21
CA ASN A 420 -2.89 5.33 29.82
C ASN A 420 -2.33 6.75 29.65
N GLU A 421 -3.13 7.72 29.20
CA GLU A 421 -2.73 9.12 29.15
C GLU A 421 -2.56 9.73 30.56
N ILE A 422 -3.39 9.33 31.53
CA ILE A 422 -3.26 9.73 32.94
C ILE A 422 -2.01 9.09 33.57
N GLU A 423 -1.74 7.83 33.23
CA GLU A 423 -0.57 7.06 33.69
C GLU A 423 0.71 7.35 32.89
N GLU A 424 0.63 8.23 31.89
CA GLU A 424 1.73 8.57 30.97
C GLU A 424 2.31 7.39 30.18
N LYS A 425 1.51 6.34 29.96
CA LYS A 425 1.86 5.16 29.17
C LYS A 425 1.58 5.37 27.69
N ALA A 426 2.54 4.99 26.85
CA ALA A 426 2.35 4.94 25.41
C ALA A 426 1.36 3.81 25.05
N THR A 427 0.61 4.00 23.96
CA THR A 427 -0.35 3.01 23.48
C THR A 427 -0.32 2.95 21.97
N ILE A 428 -0.54 1.76 21.43
CA ILE A 428 -0.91 1.55 20.04
C ILE A 428 -2.17 0.70 19.98
N ASN A 429 -3.10 1.06 19.11
CA ASN A 429 -4.34 0.32 18.89
C ASN A 429 -4.84 0.54 17.45
N TRP A 430 -6.04 0.02 17.14
CA TRP A 430 -6.63 0.12 15.81
C TRP A 430 -6.73 1.55 15.28
N PHE A 431 -6.96 2.53 16.17
CA PHE A 431 -7.10 3.93 15.79
C PHE A 431 -5.74 4.64 15.59
N GLY A 432 -4.69 4.18 16.26
CA GLY A 432 -3.35 4.75 16.13
C GLY A 432 -2.54 4.72 17.42
N THR A 433 -1.49 5.54 17.44
CA THR A 433 -0.49 5.60 18.50
C THR A 433 -0.66 6.86 19.34
N ARG A 434 -0.71 6.72 20.66
CA ARG A 434 -0.70 7.84 21.62
C ARG A 434 0.48 7.73 22.55
N PHE A 435 1.14 8.85 22.81
CA PHE A 435 2.22 8.94 23.79
C PHE A 435 2.40 10.38 24.27
N ILE A 436 3.15 10.54 25.37
CA ILE A 436 3.53 11.84 25.91
C ILE A 436 5.00 12.09 25.56
N THR A 437 5.31 13.31 25.11
CA THR A 437 6.69 13.75 24.89
C THR A 437 6.88 15.17 25.43
N LEU A 438 8.10 15.69 25.39
CA LEU A 438 8.42 17.04 25.80
C LEU A 438 8.58 17.95 24.58
N ASP A 439 7.95 19.12 24.61
CA ASP A 439 8.20 20.14 23.59
C ASP A 439 9.58 20.82 23.78
N LYS A 440 9.93 21.74 22.87
CA LYS A 440 11.19 22.49 22.93
C LYS A 440 11.39 23.30 24.22
N LYS A 441 10.33 23.52 25.00
CA LYS A 441 10.33 24.25 26.28
C LYS A 441 10.29 23.30 27.49
N GLY A 442 10.42 21.99 27.27
CA GLY A 442 10.37 20.98 28.33
C GLY A 442 8.96 20.72 28.87
N ARG A 443 7.90 21.17 28.17
CA ARG A 443 6.52 20.95 28.60
C ARG A 443 6.02 19.62 28.04
N LYS A 444 5.31 18.86 28.87
CA LYS A 444 4.62 17.64 28.41
C LYS A 444 3.57 17.99 27.36
N ILE A 445 3.65 17.33 26.22
CA ILE A 445 2.68 17.41 25.11
C ILE A 445 2.19 16.00 24.79
N LYS A 446 0.92 15.92 24.43
CA LYS A 446 0.26 14.67 24.03
C LYS A 446 0.36 14.57 22.52
N VAL A 447 0.80 13.42 22.03
CA VAL A 447 0.90 13.13 20.60
C VAL A 447 -0.09 12.03 20.28
N PHE A 448 -0.85 12.24 19.20
CA PHE A 448 -1.65 11.20 18.57
C PHE A 448 -1.28 11.13 17.10
N SER A 449 -0.92 9.94 16.64
CA SER A 449 -0.70 9.63 15.24
C SER A 449 -1.70 8.57 14.82
N PRO A 450 -2.62 8.85 13.88
CA PRO A 450 -3.57 7.85 13.44
C PRO A 450 -2.86 6.68 12.76
N SER A 451 -3.41 5.48 12.92
CA SER A 451 -3.07 4.37 12.04
C SER A 451 -3.59 4.66 10.64
N GLY A 452 -2.85 4.27 9.59
CA GLY A 452 -3.22 4.54 8.21
C GLY A 452 -4.62 4.03 7.84
N ASN A 453 -4.97 2.81 8.27
CA ASN A 453 -6.29 2.22 8.05
C ASN A 453 -7.42 3.04 8.71
N ALA A 454 -7.21 3.52 9.94
CA ALA A 454 -8.20 4.34 10.64
C ALA A 454 -8.37 5.70 9.98
N GLU A 455 -7.28 6.31 9.52
CA GLU A 455 -7.31 7.56 8.78
C GLU A 455 -8.08 7.42 7.46
N ASP A 456 -7.83 6.38 6.69
CA ASP A 456 -8.52 6.15 5.41
C ASP A 456 -10.02 5.85 5.61
N TRP A 457 -10.37 5.08 6.65
CA TRP A 457 -11.78 4.89 7.03
C TRP A 457 -12.45 6.20 7.46
N SER A 458 -11.73 7.11 8.10
CA SER A 458 -12.28 8.41 8.52
C SER A 458 -12.62 9.35 7.34
N LYS A 459 -12.05 9.09 6.16
CA LYS A 459 -12.41 9.76 4.91
C LYS A 459 -13.66 9.14 4.26
N THR A 460 -14.20 8.05 4.81
CA THR A 460 -15.46 7.41 4.37
C THR A 460 -16.57 7.62 5.39
N TYR A 461 -16.25 7.41 6.68
CA TYR A 461 -17.16 7.59 7.82
C TYR A 461 -16.68 8.73 8.71
N LEU A 462 -17.59 9.61 9.10
CA LEU A 462 -17.30 10.68 10.05
C LEU A 462 -17.20 10.10 11.47
N ASN A 463 -16.06 9.47 11.75
CA ASN A 463 -15.79 8.75 13.00
C ASN A 463 -14.80 9.51 13.88
N ASN A 464 -14.96 9.40 15.20
CA ASN A 464 -14.13 10.12 16.17
C ASN A 464 -12.91 9.30 16.60
N PHE A 465 -12.12 8.85 15.61
CA PHE A 465 -10.95 7.97 15.81
C PHE A 465 -9.88 8.57 16.72
N ASP A 466 -9.84 9.90 16.79
CA ASP A 466 -8.91 10.67 17.57
C ASP A 466 -9.38 10.93 19.01
N SER A 467 -10.61 10.53 19.37
CA SER A 467 -11.10 10.68 20.74
C SER A 467 -10.42 9.70 21.71
N PRO A 468 -9.89 10.19 22.85
CA PRO A 468 -9.41 9.31 23.92
C PRO A 468 -10.54 8.69 24.74
N THR A 469 -11.80 9.12 24.56
CA THR A 469 -12.93 8.80 25.45
C THR A 469 -14.10 8.09 24.76
N ARG A 470 -14.04 7.88 23.45
CA ARG A 470 -15.12 7.24 22.67
C ARG A 470 -14.70 5.88 22.16
N GLN A 471 -14.48 4.99 23.12
CA GLN A 471 -14.30 3.56 22.88
C GLN A 471 -15.52 3.02 22.12
N TYR A 472 -15.36 2.08 21.18
CA TYR A 472 -16.46 1.40 20.47
C TYR A 472 -17.34 2.25 19.55
N TRP A 473 -16.96 3.50 19.26
CA TRP A 473 -17.76 4.44 18.46
C TRP A 473 -17.29 4.51 16.99
N PHE A 474 -16.95 3.38 16.38
CA PHE A 474 -16.88 3.32 14.93
C PHE A 474 -18.31 3.20 14.37
N GLN A 475 -18.79 4.29 13.76
CA GLN A 475 -20.18 4.47 13.37
C GLN A 475 -20.35 4.16 11.87
N ASP A 476 -20.21 2.87 11.51
CA ASP A 476 -20.63 2.37 10.20
C ASP A 476 -22.16 2.44 9.99
N GLY A 477 -22.89 2.66 11.09
CA GLY A 477 -24.35 2.80 11.13
C GLY A 477 -25.09 1.47 11.31
N VAL A 478 -24.38 0.39 11.66
CA VAL A 478 -24.95 -0.95 11.80
C VAL A 478 -24.76 -1.48 13.23
N GLY A 479 -25.82 -2.05 13.79
CA GLY A 479 -25.79 -2.74 15.07
C GLY A 479 -25.89 -1.84 16.30
N ILE A 480 -25.38 -2.37 17.40
CA ILE A 480 -25.48 -1.82 18.75
C ILE A 480 -24.05 -1.58 19.26
N ASN A 481 -23.83 -0.47 19.95
CA ASN A 481 -22.59 -0.20 20.65
C ASN A 481 -22.49 -1.17 21.84
N PRO A 482 -21.47 -2.05 21.87
CA PRO A 482 -21.33 -3.04 22.93
C PRO A 482 -21.08 -2.43 24.31
N ASN A 483 -20.58 -1.19 24.37
CA ASN A 483 -20.27 -0.51 25.64
C ASN A 483 -21.52 -0.04 26.39
N ASP A 484 -22.51 0.50 25.68
CA ASP A 484 -23.67 1.17 26.29
C ASP A 484 -25.03 0.68 25.77
N GLY A 485 -25.04 -0.30 24.87
CA GLY A 485 -26.26 -0.86 24.29
C GLY A 485 -27.01 0.09 23.35
N THR A 486 -26.42 1.25 23.01
CA THR A 486 -27.07 2.23 22.14
C THR A 486 -26.95 1.84 20.67
N ARG A 487 -27.96 2.21 19.86
CA ARG A 487 -27.90 1.98 18.42
C ARG A 487 -26.81 2.84 17.78
N LYS A 488 -25.98 2.23 16.91
CA LYS A 488 -25.03 2.98 16.08
C LYS A 488 -25.79 3.89 15.10
N ASP A 489 -25.38 5.15 14.98
CA ASP A 489 -25.94 6.10 14.03
C ASP A 489 -25.16 6.06 12.72
N ASN A 490 -25.86 6.25 11.61
CA ASN A 490 -25.18 6.34 10.32
C ASN A 490 -24.39 7.66 10.21
N ALA A 491 -23.07 7.55 10.05
CA ALA A 491 -22.13 8.66 9.86
C ALA A 491 -21.36 8.58 8.52
N ILE A 492 -21.89 7.89 7.50
CA ILE A 492 -21.22 7.82 6.17
C ILE A 492 -21.08 9.22 5.57
N ALA A 493 -19.85 9.71 5.52
CA ALA A 493 -19.46 11.00 4.97
C ALA A 493 -19.32 10.95 3.45
N PHE A 494 -18.76 9.87 2.92
CA PHE A 494 -18.60 9.64 1.49
C PHE A 494 -18.96 8.20 1.11
N PRO A 495 -19.55 7.96 -0.07
CA PRO A 495 -19.96 6.63 -0.49
C PRO A 495 -18.83 5.83 -1.18
N ASN A 496 -17.55 6.11 -0.90
CA ASN A 496 -16.39 5.35 -1.39
C ASN A 496 -16.13 4.13 -0.52
N SER A 497 -17.03 3.15 -0.59
CA SER A 497 -16.81 1.83 -0.05
C SER A 497 -17.39 0.77 -0.98
N VAL A 498 -16.73 -0.38 -1.00
CA VAL A 498 -17.19 -1.59 -1.70
C VAL A 498 -18.11 -2.45 -0.82
N PHE A 499 -18.14 -2.21 0.48
CA PHE A 499 -19.08 -2.90 1.38
C PHE A 499 -20.45 -2.22 1.36
N ASP A 500 -21.41 -2.78 2.10
CA ASP A 500 -22.76 -2.23 2.19
C ASP A 500 -22.74 -0.79 2.76
N ILE A 501 -23.23 0.16 1.95
CA ILE A 501 -23.43 1.56 2.31
C ILE A 501 -24.87 1.99 2.04
N SER A 502 -25.82 1.07 2.12
CA SER A 502 -27.27 1.33 2.02
C SER A 502 -27.76 2.33 3.07
N GLY A 503 -26.96 2.59 4.11
CA GLY A 503 -27.11 3.69 5.06
C GLY A 503 -27.00 5.07 4.42
N PHE A 504 -26.18 5.28 3.39
CA PHE A 504 -25.83 6.60 2.84
C PHE A 504 -27.04 7.44 2.45
N ARG A 505 -26.99 8.74 2.77
CA ARG A 505 -28.07 9.71 2.50
C ARG A 505 -27.50 10.98 1.88
N TYR A 506 -28.30 11.60 1.03
CA TYR A 506 -28.02 12.92 0.45
C TYR A 506 -29.31 13.73 0.33
N ILE A 507 -29.20 15.03 0.07
CA ILE A 507 -30.34 15.91 -0.20
C ILE A 507 -30.53 16.07 -1.71
N GLU A 508 -31.76 15.86 -2.17
CA GLU A 508 -32.20 16.09 -3.54
C GLU A 508 -33.30 17.17 -3.57
N ASN A 509 -33.33 17.98 -4.62
CA ASN A 509 -34.43 18.92 -4.85
C ASN A 509 -35.50 18.23 -5.69
N LYS A 510 -36.67 17.93 -5.09
CA LYS A 510 -37.86 17.46 -5.81
C LYS A 510 -38.99 18.46 -5.61
N ASN A 511 -39.59 18.95 -6.70
CA ASN A 511 -40.70 19.90 -6.68
C ASN A 511 -40.42 21.13 -5.77
N ASN A 512 -39.25 21.73 -5.91
CA ASN A 512 -38.76 22.85 -5.07
C ASN A 512 -38.67 22.55 -3.55
N LYS A 513 -38.73 21.27 -3.14
CA LYS A 513 -38.51 20.82 -1.77
C LYS A 513 -37.23 19.99 -1.66
N LYS A 514 -36.46 20.25 -0.61
CA LYS A 514 -35.31 19.42 -0.22
C LYS A 514 -35.83 18.13 0.39
N VAL A 515 -35.55 17.00 -0.24
CA VAL A 515 -35.93 15.67 0.24
C VAL A 515 -34.69 14.84 0.50
N LYS A 516 -34.75 14.03 1.56
CA LYS A 516 -33.72 13.05 1.89
C LYS A 516 -33.83 11.87 0.93
N ALA A 517 -32.78 11.61 0.18
CA ALA A 517 -32.69 10.53 -0.80
C ALA A 517 -31.68 9.45 -0.36
N LYS A 518 -31.79 8.28 -0.98
CA LYS A 518 -30.90 7.12 -0.77
C LYS A 518 -30.07 6.89 -2.03
N LEU A 519 -28.86 6.38 -1.87
CA LEU A 519 -28.05 5.91 -3.00
C LEU A 519 -28.79 4.75 -3.71
N PRO A 520 -28.75 4.66 -5.06
CA PRO A 520 -29.34 3.54 -5.78
C PRO A 520 -28.77 2.20 -5.31
N SER A 521 -29.61 1.17 -5.22
CA SER A 521 -29.22 -0.15 -4.69
C SER A 521 -28.01 -0.76 -5.39
N VAL A 522 -27.85 -0.52 -6.70
CA VAL A 522 -26.71 -1.00 -7.49
C VAL A 522 -25.37 -0.41 -7.06
N LYS A 523 -25.39 0.78 -6.42
CA LYS A 523 -24.22 1.49 -5.89
C LYS A 523 -24.04 1.34 -4.38
N SER A 524 -25.08 0.87 -3.67
CA SER A 524 -25.06 0.79 -2.20
C SER A 524 -24.96 -0.62 -1.64
N LYS A 525 -25.23 -1.64 -2.45
CA LYS A 525 -25.05 -3.06 -2.07
C LYS A 525 -23.56 -3.36 -1.85
N ASN A 526 -23.29 -4.46 -1.14
CA ASN A 526 -21.94 -5.02 -1.10
C ASN A 526 -21.49 -5.43 -2.53
N ARG A 527 -20.38 -4.84 -2.96
CA ARG A 527 -19.67 -5.02 -4.25
C ARG A 527 -18.22 -5.48 -4.03
N SER A 528 -17.89 -5.96 -2.84
CA SER A 528 -16.55 -6.42 -2.47
C SER A 528 -16.01 -7.48 -3.43
N LEU A 529 -16.87 -8.40 -3.89
CA LEU A 529 -16.49 -9.44 -4.84
C LEU A 529 -16.22 -8.89 -6.25
N GLU A 530 -17.01 -7.90 -6.70
CA GLU A 530 -16.78 -7.20 -7.98
C GLU A 530 -15.44 -6.46 -7.94
N PHE A 531 -15.10 -5.87 -6.78
CA PHE A 531 -13.81 -5.23 -6.55
C PHE A 531 -12.66 -6.23 -6.52
N TYR A 532 -12.79 -7.37 -5.84
CA TYR A 532 -11.78 -8.43 -5.86
C TYR A 532 -11.48 -8.90 -7.29
N LYS A 533 -12.55 -9.16 -8.06
CA LYS A 533 -12.46 -9.61 -9.45
C LYS A 533 -11.73 -8.60 -10.33
N LEU A 534 -11.94 -7.30 -10.12
CA LEU A 534 -11.20 -6.25 -10.83
C LEU A 534 -9.68 -6.37 -10.64
N PHE A 535 -9.22 -6.65 -9.42
CA PHE A 535 -7.79 -6.83 -9.13
C PHE A 535 -7.26 -8.11 -9.76
N LEU A 536 -7.97 -9.24 -9.66
CA LEU A 536 -7.59 -10.50 -10.32
C LEU A 536 -7.50 -10.37 -11.84
N GLU A 537 -8.49 -9.74 -12.47
CA GLU A 537 -8.51 -9.50 -13.91
C GLU A 537 -7.32 -8.62 -14.31
N THR A 538 -7.06 -7.55 -13.56
CA THR A 538 -5.93 -6.63 -13.80
C THR A 538 -4.58 -7.32 -13.62
N MET A 539 -4.43 -8.20 -12.62
CA MET A 539 -3.24 -9.05 -12.48
C MET A 539 -3.07 -10.04 -13.64
N GLY A 540 -4.11 -10.27 -14.46
CA GLY A 540 -4.10 -11.29 -15.49
C GLY A 540 -4.23 -12.69 -14.91
N TYR A 541 -4.97 -12.87 -13.80
CA TYR A 541 -5.21 -14.18 -13.20
C TYR A 541 -5.81 -15.16 -14.23
N GLY A 542 -5.22 -16.35 -14.32
CA GLY A 542 -5.60 -17.38 -15.29
C GLY A 542 -5.02 -17.19 -16.70
N LYS A 543 -4.19 -16.16 -16.93
CA LYS A 543 -3.50 -15.97 -18.23
C LYS A 543 -2.15 -16.67 -18.24
N THR A 544 -1.83 -17.31 -19.36
CA THR A 544 -0.58 -18.06 -19.55
C THR A 544 0.63 -17.17 -19.31
N ILE A 545 0.67 -15.97 -19.89
CA ILE A 545 1.62 -14.93 -19.51
C ILE A 545 0.80 -13.75 -18.99
N SER A 546 0.95 -13.44 -17.71
CA SER A 546 0.25 -12.34 -17.06
C SER A 546 1.12 -11.09 -16.97
N GLN A 547 2.43 -11.24 -16.79
CA GLN A 547 3.36 -10.12 -16.71
C GLN A 547 4.80 -10.49 -17.05
N ILE A 548 5.54 -9.50 -17.57
CA ILE A 548 6.99 -9.55 -17.70
C ILE A 548 7.69 -8.52 -16.80
N TYR A 549 8.88 -8.88 -16.33
CA TYR A 549 9.73 -8.06 -15.46
C TYR A 549 11.10 -7.90 -16.09
N TYR A 550 11.69 -6.71 -16.02
CA TYR A 550 13.07 -6.48 -16.46
C TYR A 550 14.04 -6.60 -15.28
N GLU A 551 15.26 -7.08 -15.54
CA GLU A 551 16.30 -7.14 -14.54
C GLU A 551 16.73 -5.72 -14.17
N ASN A 552 16.50 -5.36 -12.90
CA ASN A 552 16.76 -4.01 -12.43
C ASN A 552 18.10 -3.94 -11.68
N LYS A 553 19.15 -3.53 -12.39
CA LYS A 553 20.46 -3.24 -11.81
C LYS A 553 20.71 -1.74 -11.84
N VAL A 554 20.80 -1.14 -10.66
CA VAL A 554 20.90 0.31 -10.50
C VAL A 554 22.04 0.66 -9.56
N THR A 555 22.90 1.56 -10.00
CA THR A 555 24.01 2.08 -9.20
C THR A 555 23.68 3.51 -8.75
N PRO A 556 23.74 3.81 -7.45
CA PRO A 556 23.60 5.19 -6.98
C PRO A 556 24.69 6.08 -7.56
N VAL A 557 24.32 7.19 -8.20
CA VAL A 557 25.27 8.22 -8.65
C VAL A 557 25.45 9.24 -7.53
N ASP A 558 24.33 9.69 -6.93
CA ASP A 558 24.31 10.55 -5.75
C ASP A 558 23.04 10.29 -4.91
N LYS A 559 22.67 11.22 -4.01
CA LYS A 559 21.47 11.09 -3.15
C LYS A 559 20.15 11.08 -3.94
N ASN A 560 20.14 11.70 -5.10
CA ASN A 560 18.94 11.95 -5.90
C ASN A 560 18.99 11.23 -7.26
N ASN A 561 20.17 10.91 -7.78
CA ASN A 561 20.36 10.35 -9.12
C ASN A 561 20.95 8.94 -9.10
N VAL A 562 20.54 8.13 -10.07
CA VAL A 562 21.01 6.77 -10.24
C VAL A 562 21.27 6.43 -11.70
N LYS A 563 22.16 5.47 -11.90
CA LYS A 563 22.54 4.97 -13.23
C LYS A 563 22.01 3.55 -13.38
N TYR A 564 21.18 3.34 -14.41
CA TYR A 564 20.72 2.01 -14.80
C TYR A 564 21.81 1.26 -15.56
N ASP A 565 21.97 -0.02 -15.24
CA ASP A 565 22.66 -0.95 -16.12
C ASP A 565 21.73 -1.32 -17.26
N ARG A 566 22.01 -0.71 -18.43
CA ARG A 566 21.22 -0.87 -19.65
C ARG A 566 21.21 -2.31 -20.16
N SER A 567 22.31 -3.04 -19.98
CA SER A 567 22.42 -4.41 -20.45
C SER A 567 21.54 -5.36 -19.63
N ALA A 568 21.41 -5.08 -18.32
CA ALA A 568 20.54 -5.83 -17.44
C ALA A 568 19.06 -5.65 -17.83
N ALA A 569 18.62 -4.42 -18.14
CA ALA A 569 17.23 -4.15 -18.46
C ALA A 569 16.72 -4.82 -19.75
N ASN A 570 17.62 -5.32 -20.62
CA ASN A 570 17.27 -6.17 -21.78
C ASN A 570 16.94 -7.61 -21.40
N ASN A 571 17.24 -8.02 -20.17
CA ASN A 571 16.93 -9.34 -19.65
C ASN A 571 15.54 -9.30 -19.02
N ILE A 572 14.65 -10.20 -19.43
CA ILE A 572 13.28 -10.27 -18.91
C ILE A 572 12.96 -11.60 -18.26
N LYS A 573 12.05 -11.56 -17.29
CA LYS A 573 11.38 -12.72 -16.68
C LYS A 573 9.91 -12.72 -17.03
N PHE A 574 9.34 -13.92 -17.07
CA PHE A 574 7.93 -14.13 -17.32
C PHE A 574 7.24 -14.64 -16.06
N SER A 575 6.01 -14.21 -15.87
CA SER A 575 5.10 -14.78 -14.88
C SER A 575 3.73 -14.99 -15.49
N GLY A 576 2.97 -15.89 -14.89
CA GLY A 576 1.67 -16.26 -15.40
C GLY A 576 1.03 -17.37 -14.59
N TYR A 577 0.00 -17.96 -15.19
CA TYR A 577 -0.86 -18.94 -14.58
C TYR A 577 -1.09 -20.10 -15.55
N LEU A 578 -0.94 -21.31 -15.04
CA LEU A 578 -1.26 -22.54 -15.77
C LEU A 578 -2.31 -23.32 -14.98
N LYS A 579 -3.13 -24.11 -15.67
CA LYS A 579 -4.08 -24.99 -14.98
C LYS A 579 -3.29 -25.99 -14.12
N ALA A 580 -3.77 -26.30 -12.93
CA ALA A 580 -3.04 -27.13 -11.97
C ALA A 580 -2.72 -28.56 -12.46
N ASN A 581 -3.49 -29.06 -13.43
CA ASN A 581 -3.26 -30.36 -14.07
C ASN A 581 -2.32 -30.29 -15.28
N GLU A 582 -1.96 -29.10 -15.76
CA GLU A 582 -1.04 -28.95 -16.88
C GLU A 582 0.42 -29.01 -16.40
N LYS A 583 1.22 -29.84 -17.07
CA LYS A 583 2.66 -29.93 -16.85
C LYS A 583 3.38 -29.22 -17.98
N VAL A 584 4.08 -28.14 -17.66
CA VAL A 584 4.95 -27.38 -18.57
C VAL A 584 6.30 -27.17 -17.89
N SER A 585 7.41 -27.43 -18.58
CA SER A 585 8.74 -27.25 -17.97
C SER A 585 9.18 -25.80 -17.95
N GLY A 586 8.83 -25.00 -18.96
CA GLY A 586 9.20 -23.60 -18.99
C GLY A 586 8.75 -22.82 -20.23
N ILE A 587 9.47 -21.75 -20.51
CA ILE A 587 9.28 -20.88 -21.69
C ILE A 587 10.55 -20.83 -22.54
N VAL A 588 10.36 -20.63 -23.85
CA VAL A 588 11.41 -20.56 -24.86
C VAL A 588 11.22 -19.31 -25.71
N LEU A 589 12.33 -18.64 -26.02
CA LEU A 589 12.43 -17.55 -26.97
C LEU A 589 13.11 -18.03 -28.26
N LYS A 590 12.40 -17.92 -29.38
CA LYS A 590 12.85 -18.33 -30.70
C LYS A 590 12.91 -17.13 -31.63
N GLY A 591 14.11 -16.83 -32.11
CA GLY A 591 14.37 -15.80 -33.12
C GLY A 591 14.40 -16.41 -34.54
N LYS A 592 14.79 -15.61 -35.52
CA LYS A 592 14.93 -16.05 -36.92
C LYS A 592 15.97 -17.17 -37.10
N ASN A 593 16.99 -17.19 -36.25
CA ASN A 593 18.10 -18.15 -36.30
C ASN A 593 17.89 -19.38 -35.40
N GLY A 594 16.69 -19.56 -34.84
CA GLY A 594 16.36 -20.67 -33.94
C GLY A 594 16.18 -20.24 -32.48
N ILE A 595 16.17 -21.24 -31.58
CA ILE A 595 16.07 -21.03 -30.13
C ILE A 595 17.36 -20.39 -29.63
N TYR A 596 17.23 -19.28 -28.90
CA TYR A 596 18.40 -18.59 -28.32
C TYR A 596 18.28 -18.37 -26.80
N GLY A 597 17.11 -18.64 -26.22
CA GLY A 597 16.91 -18.50 -24.78
C GLY A 597 15.77 -19.38 -24.28
N SER A 598 15.92 -19.93 -23.08
CA SER A 598 14.87 -20.67 -22.39
C SER A 598 15.00 -20.49 -20.89
N SER A 599 13.92 -20.72 -20.14
CA SER A 599 13.93 -20.68 -18.68
C SER A 599 12.84 -21.58 -18.11
N LYS A 600 13.18 -22.33 -17.05
CA LYS A 600 12.24 -23.20 -16.36
C LYS A 600 11.26 -22.42 -15.47
N PHE A 601 10.07 -22.97 -15.30
CA PHE A 601 9.08 -22.42 -14.37
C PHE A 601 9.38 -22.81 -12.91
N LYS A 602 9.39 -21.80 -12.04
CA LYS A 602 9.20 -21.94 -10.60
C LYS A 602 7.71 -21.83 -10.30
N TYR A 603 7.05 -22.98 -10.16
CA TYR A 603 5.66 -23.03 -9.72
C TYR A 603 5.51 -22.64 -8.26
N LEU A 604 4.43 -21.92 -7.96
CA LEU A 604 4.05 -21.51 -6.61
C LEU A 604 2.84 -22.33 -6.18
N SER A 605 3.02 -23.16 -5.15
CA SER A 605 1.95 -23.99 -4.58
C SER A 605 1.03 -23.24 -3.62
N THR A 606 1.19 -21.93 -3.52
CA THR A 606 0.37 -21.04 -2.70
C THR A 606 -0.11 -19.86 -3.54
N PHE A 607 -1.24 -19.30 -3.13
CA PHE A 607 -1.75 -18.05 -3.67
C PHE A 607 -2.07 -17.11 -2.51
N SER A 608 -1.39 -15.98 -2.43
CA SER A 608 -1.51 -15.07 -1.28
C SER A 608 -2.31 -13.81 -1.58
N PHE A 609 -2.90 -13.65 -2.76
CA PHE A 609 -3.65 -12.45 -3.10
C PHE A 609 -5.13 -12.54 -2.70
N PHE A 610 -5.52 -11.90 -1.60
CA PHE A 610 -6.88 -11.92 -1.07
C PHE A 610 -7.44 -10.50 -0.86
N GLY A 611 -8.76 -10.43 -0.69
CA GLY A 611 -9.47 -9.26 -0.17
C GLY A 611 -10.66 -9.72 0.68
N HIS A 612 -11.49 -8.83 1.21
CA HIS A 612 -12.48 -9.24 2.22
C HIS A 612 -13.95 -9.25 1.77
N LYS A 613 -14.75 -10.14 2.36
CA LYS A 613 -16.22 -10.21 2.23
C LYS A 613 -16.90 -9.04 2.93
N ASN A 614 -16.39 -8.67 4.10
CA ASN A 614 -16.87 -7.58 4.95
C ASN A 614 -15.71 -6.72 5.44
N TYR A 615 -16.00 -5.56 6.03
CA TYR A 615 -14.94 -4.70 6.59
C TYR A 615 -14.18 -5.44 7.72
N ASP A 616 -12.89 -5.19 7.83
CA ASP A 616 -12.06 -5.79 8.87
C ASP A 616 -12.29 -5.10 10.23
N GLU A 617 -12.65 -5.89 11.24
CA GLU A 617 -12.81 -5.43 12.63
C GLU A 617 -11.51 -5.52 13.43
N GLY A 618 -10.45 -6.08 12.84
CA GLY A 618 -9.16 -6.31 13.47
C GLY A 618 -9.18 -7.44 14.49
N ALA A 619 -8.01 -8.07 14.69
CA ALA A 619 -7.88 -9.21 15.57
C ALA A 619 -6.49 -9.30 16.20
N LYS A 620 -6.43 -9.68 17.47
CA LYS A 620 -5.19 -10.21 18.05
C LYS A 620 -4.87 -11.53 17.39
N LEU A 621 -3.61 -11.75 17.02
CA LEU A 621 -3.23 -12.98 16.31
C LEU A 621 -3.51 -14.25 17.14
N TYR A 622 -3.18 -14.23 18.43
CA TYR A 622 -3.20 -15.40 19.29
C TYR A 622 -3.50 -15.07 20.75
N GLU A 623 -3.91 -16.09 21.47
CA GLU A 623 -3.92 -16.17 22.92
C GLU A 623 -2.88 -17.21 23.37
N ILE A 624 -2.30 -16.99 24.55
CA ILE A 624 -1.37 -17.92 25.17
C ILE A 624 -2.12 -18.63 26.30
N ASP A 625 -2.21 -19.95 26.22
CA ASP A 625 -2.71 -20.79 27.30
C ASP A 625 -1.76 -21.97 27.50
N GLU A 626 -1.33 -22.21 28.74
CA GLU A 626 -0.33 -23.24 29.11
C GLU A 626 0.92 -23.27 28.20
N ASN A 627 1.48 -22.10 27.86
CA ASN A 627 2.62 -21.92 26.94
C ASN A 627 2.36 -22.42 25.50
N LYS A 628 1.10 -22.60 25.10
CA LYS A 628 0.70 -22.91 23.73
C LYS A 628 -0.03 -21.71 23.12
N TYR A 629 0.27 -21.47 21.85
CA TYR A 629 -0.39 -20.45 21.05
C TYR A 629 -1.66 -21.00 20.41
N TYR A 630 -2.79 -20.32 20.64
CA TYR A 630 -4.05 -20.61 19.98
C TYR A 630 -4.48 -19.39 19.17
N LEU A 631 -4.95 -19.63 17.93
CA LEU A 631 -5.58 -18.56 17.14
C LEU A 631 -6.82 -18.05 17.88
N THR A 632 -6.94 -16.73 17.98
CA THR A 632 -8.13 -16.14 18.58
C THR A 632 -9.35 -16.37 17.69
N SER A 633 -10.55 -16.36 18.28
CA SER A 633 -11.79 -16.46 17.51
C SER A 633 -11.94 -15.31 16.49
N ASP A 634 -11.47 -14.10 16.82
CA ASP A 634 -11.51 -12.96 15.91
C ASP A 634 -10.50 -13.10 14.76
N ARG A 635 -9.33 -13.71 15.02
CA ARG A 635 -8.37 -14.02 13.94
C ARG A 635 -8.95 -15.06 12.99
N GLN A 636 -9.63 -16.08 13.51
CA GLN A 636 -10.31 -17.07 12.68
C GLN A 636 -11.40 -16.43 11.80
N LYS A 637 -12.23 -15.53 12.36
CA LYS A 637 -13.20 -14.75 11.57
C LYS A 637 -12.52 -13.89 10.50
N GLN A 638 -11.40 -13.25 10.83
CA GLN A 638 -10.63 -12.44 9.88
C GLN A 638 -10.13 -13.29 8.70
N ILE A 639 -9.64 -14.51 8.96
CA ILE A 639 -9.21 -15.45 7.91
C ILE A 639 -10.40 -15.89 7.03
N GLU A 640 -11.53 -16.25 7.64
CA GLU A 640 -12.75 -16.68 6.92
C GLU A 640 -13.39 -15.56 6.09
N ASN A 641 -13.10 -14.30 6.45
CA ASN A 641 -13.53 -13.11 5.74
C ASN A 641 -12.81 -12.95 4.38
N ARG A 642 -11.74 -13.68 4.11
CA ARG A 642 -11.00 -13.58 2.84
C ARG A 642 -11.79 -14.14 1.65
N TYR A 643 -11.59 -13.51 0.50
CA TYR A 643 -11.88 -14.05 -0.82
C TYR A 643 -10.63 -14.63 -1.47
N TYR A 644 -10.84 -15.72 -2.20
CA TYR A 644 -9.88 -16.34 -3.09
C TYR A 644 -10.48 -16.51 -4.49
N PRO A 645 -9.69 -16.84 -5.53
CA PRO A 645 -10.16 -16.79 -6.91
C PRO A 645 -11.42 -17.63 -7.20
N ALA A 646 -11.60 -18.76 -6.50
CA ALA A 646 -12.81 -19.57 -6.62
C ALA A 646 -14.09 -18.77 -6.31
N ASP A 647 -14.05 -17.88 -5.31
CA ASP A 647 -15.19 -17.02 -4.95
C ASP A 647 -15.56 -16.05 -6.09
N ALA A 648 -14.57 -15.60 -6.88
CA ALA A 648 -14.76 -14.70 -8.02
C ALA A 648 -15.23 -15.40 -9.31
N GLY A 649 -15.54 -16.70 -9.24
CA GLY A 649 -16.06 -17.49 -10.35
C GLY A 649 -14.99 -18.13 -11.22
N TYR A 650 -13.73 -18.18 -10.79
CA TYR A 650 -12.69 -18.96 -11.46
C TYR A 650 -12.83 -20.43 -11.06
N SER A 651 -13.49 -21.22 -11.91
CA SER A 651 -13.75 -22.65 -11.67
C SER A 651 -12.53 -23.54 -11.89
N GLU A 652 -11.56 -23.07 -12.68
CA GLU A 652 -10.31 -23.77 -12.91
C GLU A 652 -9.30 -23.42 -11.82
N ASN A 653 -8.65 -24.45 -11.25
CA ASN A 653 -7.55 -24.23 -10.34
C ASN A 653 -6.30 -23.85 -11.13
N TYR A 654 -5.82 -22.63 -10.94
CA TYR A 654 -4.57 -22.17 -11.53
C TYR A 654 -3.42 -22.25 -10.53
N VAL A 655 -2.24 -22.55 -11.04
CA VAL A 655 -0.96 -22.47 -10.34
C VAL A 655 -0.17 -21.32 -10.94
N SER A 656 0.27 -20.40 -10.09
CA SER A 656 1.12 -19.30 -10.50
C SER A 656 2.54 -19.82 -10.80
N TYR A 657 3.20 -19.20 -11.76
CA TYR A 657 4.63 -19.44 -12.00
C TYR A 657 5.39 -18.13 -12.22
N ILE A 658 6.70 -18.20 -11.98
CA ILE A 658 7.67 -17.23 -12.47
C ILE A 658 8.86 -17.98 -13.08
N THR A 659 9.51 -17.44 -14.10
CA THR A 659 10.72 -18.07 -14.67
C THR A 659 11.92 -17.95 -13.72
N ASN A 660 12.72 -19.00 -13.63
CA ASN A 660 13.91 -19.03 -12.76
C ASN A 660 14.94 -17.97 -13.16
N ASP A 661 15.21 -17.90 -14.45
CA ASP A 661 16.24 -17.06 -15.04
C ASP A 661 15.65 -15.90 -15.84
N TYR A 662 16.39 -14.79 -15.88
CA TYR A 662 16.12 -13.75 -16.86
C TYR A 662 16.68 -14.19 -18.22
N ILE A 663 15.94 -13.92 -19.29
CA ILE A 663 16.32 -14.23 -20.67
C ILE A 663 16.56 -12.91 -21.40
N THR A 664 17.73 -12.74 -22.02
CA THR A 664 18.06 -11.56 -22.82
C THR A 664 17.21 -11.54 -24.10
N VAL A 665 16.55 -10.42 -24.40
CA VAL A 665 15.82 -10.23 -25.67
C VAL A 665 16.59 -9.25 -26.54
N ASN A 666 17.10 -9.74 -27.68
CA ASN A 666 17.92 -8.96 -28.61
C ASN A 666 17.20 -8.65 -29.93
N ASP A 667 16.23 -9.48 -30.31
CA ASP A 667 15.54 -9.40 -31.59
C ASP A 667 14.09 -8.97 -31.44
N ASP A 668 13.66 -8.12 -32.36
CA ASP A 668 12.26 -7.75 -32.55
C ASP A 668 11.48 -8.91 -33.19
N ASP A 669 10.19 -9.02 -32.89
CA ASP A 669 9.31 -10.12 -33.29
C ASP A 669 9.85 -11.52 -32.85
N THR A 670 10.49 -11.60 -31.68
CA THR A 670 10.89 -12.87 -31.07
C THR A 670 9.65 -13.70 -30.72
N GLU A 671 9.58 -14.94 -31.18
CA GLU A 671 8.46 -15.85 -30.87
C GLU A 671 8.63 -16.50 -29.50
N ILE A 672 7.52 -16.65 -28.78
CA ILE A 672 7.45 -17.26 -27.46
C ILE A 672 6.75 -18.61 -27.56
N TYR A 673 7.38 -19.65 -27.02
CA TYR A 673 6.83 -20.99 -26.93
C TYR A 673 6.86 -21.50 -25.49
N LEU A 674 5.90 -22.36 -25.16
CA LEU A 674 6.01 -23.24 -23.99
C LEU A 674 6.77 -24.50 -24.39
N TRP A 675 7.52 -25.10 -23.47
CA TRP A 675 8.25 -26.34 -23.75
C TRP A 675 8.15 -27.34 -22.60
N ASN A 676 8.36 -28.61 -22.94
CA ASN A 676 8.55 -29.70 -21.99
C ASN A 676 9.96 -30.26 -22.16
N ASP A 677 10.71 -30.26 -21.08
CA ASP A 677 12.05 -30.88 -20.98
C ASP A 677 11.87 -32.40 -20.89
N ILE A 678 11.78 -33.08 -22.04
CA ILE A 678 11.42 -34.50 -22.14
C ILE A 678 12.63 -35.36 -21.74
N ASN A 679 13.83 -34.93 -22.13
CA ASN A 679 15.07 -35.65 -21.89
C ASN A 679 15.75 -35.28 -20.55
N ASN A 680 15.26 -34.25 -19.85
CA ASN A 680 15.77 -33.71 -18.57
C ASN A 680 17.19 -33.12 -18.65
N ASP A 681 17.60 -32.59 -19.80
CA ASP A 681 18.92 -31.97 -19.97
C ASP A 681 18.93 -30.45 -19.71
N ASN A 682 17.76 -29.84 -19.51
CA ASN A 682 17.54 -28.38 -19.35
C ASN A 682 17.86 -27.56 -20.61
N ILE A 683 17.93 -28.18 -21.79
CA ILE A 683 18.23 -27.53 -23.07
C ILE A 683 17.01 -27.67 -23.97
N ALA A 684 16.33 -26.55 -24.21
CA ALA A 684 15.16 -26.56 -25.10
C ALA A 684 15.54 -26.86 -26.55
N THR A 685 14.89 -27.88 -27.11
CA THR A 685 15.01 -28.30 -28.51
C THR A 685 13.70 -28.08 -29.29
N ASP A 686 13.78 -28.03 -30.62
CA ASP A 686 12.62 -27.71 -31.47
C ASP A 686 11.49 -28.76 -31.38
N ASP A 687 11.81 -30.03 -31.11
CA ASP A 687 10.85 -31.13 -30.92
C ASP A 687 10.18 -31.13 -29.54
N GLU A 688 10.69 -30.35 -28.60
CA GLU A 688 10.13 -30.19 -27.25
C GLU A 688 9.16 -29.00 -27.14
N LEU A 689 9.05 -28.19 -28.19
CA LEU A 689 8.17 -27.03 -28.24
C LEU A 689 6.70 -27.45 -28.34
N LEU A 690 5.87 -26.86 -27.49
CA LEU A 690 4.42 -27.11 -27.47
C LEU A 690 3.71 -26.20 -28.47
N LEU A 691 3.87 -26.48 -29.77
CA LEU A 691 3.39 -25.64 -30.88
C LEU A 691 1.85 -25.45 -30.87
N ASP A 692 1.10 -26.47 -30.45
CA ASP A 692 -0.37 -26.42 -30.39
C ASP A 692 -0.90 -25.69 -29.15
N LYS A 693 -0.03 -25.36 -28.18
CA LYS A 693 -0.46 -24.78 -26.92
C LYS A 693 -0.55 -23.26 -27.03
N LYS A 694 -1.79 -22.77 -27.08
CA LYS A 694 -2.08 -21.34 -27.15
C LYS A 694 -1.65 -20.61 -25.87
N ILE A 695 -0.81 -19.60 -26.02
CA ILE A 695 -0.48 -18.65 -24.94
C ILE A 695 -1.56 -17.58 -24.87
N THR A 696 -2.15 -17.43 -23.70
CA THR A 696 -3.17 -16.40 -23.43
C THR A 696 -2.56 -15.21 -22.67
N LEU A 697 -3.03 -14.01 -23.04
CA LEU A 697 -2.61 -12.73 -22.45
C LEU A 697 -3.86 -12.00 -21.90
N PRO A 698 -3.69 -11.07 -20.93
CA PRO A 698 -4.70 -10.05 -20.63
C PRO A 698 -5.07 -9.24 -21.88
N THR A 699 -6.35 -8.92 -22.03
CA THR A 699 -6.88 -8.21 -23.22
C THR A 699 -7.01 -6.71 -22.99
N GLN A 700 -7.27 -6.32 -21.74
CA GLN A 700 -7.53 -4.94 -21.32
C GLN A 700 -6.26 -4.10 -21.10
N ARG A 701 -5.07 -4.74 -21.09
CA ARG A 701 -3.78 -4.06 -20.91
C ARG A 701 -2.66 -4.76 -21.65
N ALA A 702 -1.57 -4.03 -21.86
CA ALA A 702 -0.32 -4.61 -22.31
C ALA A 702 0.31 -5.52 -21.24
N VAL A 703 0.94 -6.60 -21.69
CA VAL A 703 1.98 -7.33 -20.94
C VAL A 703 3.30 -6.72 -21.36
N SER A 704 3.88 -5.85 -20.54
CA SER A 704 5.02 -5.04 -20.93
C SER A 704 6.02 -4.84 -19.78
N SER A 705 7.28 -4.51 -20.10
CA SER A 705 8.26 -3.99 -19.14
C SER A 705 8.18 -2.47 -18.99
N GLN A 706 7.39 -1.78 -19.83
CA GLN A 706 7.10 -0.35 -19.68
C GLN A 706 6.23 -0.11 -18.46
N ARG A 707 6.54 0.97 -17.75
CA ARG A 707 5.86 1.50 -16.57
C ARG A 707 5.73 3.01 -16.77
N SER A 708 4.73 3.66 -16.17
CA SER A 708 4.62 5.12 -16.26
C SER A 708 5.85 5.85 -15.72
N THR A 709 6.61 5.27 -14.80
CA THR A 709 7.84 5.86 -14.26
C THR A 709 9.04 5.75 -15.22
N ASN A 710 9.05 4.74 -16.09
CA ASN A 710 10.15 4.49 -17.03
C ASN A 710 9.79 4.77 -18.51
N VAL A 711 8.58 5.24 -18.78
CA VAL A 711 8.07 5.47 -20.14
C VAL A 711 8.92 6.46 -20.93
N SER A 712 9.43 7.50 -20.26
CA SER A 712 10.29 8.53 -20.84
C SER A 712 11.79 8.15 -20.85
N LEU A 713 12.19 7.03 -20.25
CA LEU A 713 13.59 6.64 -20.12
C LEU A 713 14.12 5.98 -21.39
N TYR A 714 14.56 6.75 -22.39
CA TYR A 714 15.12 6.21 -23.65
C TYR A 714 16.43 5.40 -23.52
N ASP A 715 16.88 5.10 -22.30
CA ASP A 715 18.16 4.45 -22.02
C ASP A 715 18.17 2.93 -22.22
N PHE A 716 17.00 2.28 -22.27
CA PHE A 716 16.89 0.84 -22.53
C PHE A 716 15.62 0.48 -23.32
N ASN A 717 15.62 -0.72 -23.89
CA ASN A 717 14.49 -1.26 -24.66
C ASN A 717 13.33 -1.64 -23.73
N LYS A 718 12.11 -1.23 -24.07
CA LYS A 718 10.89 -1.75 -23.42
C LYS A 718 10.29 -2.81 -24.32
N PHE A 719 9.84 -3.87 -23.68
CA PHE A 719 9.28 -5.02 -24.35
C PHE A 719 7.78 -5.05 -24.14
N ILE A 720 7.06 -5.49 -25.16
CA ILE A 720 5.64 -5.81 -25.07
C ILE A 720 5.43 -7.22 -25.64
N VAL A 721 4.61 -8.01 -24.96
CA VAL A 721 4.17 -9.33 -25.43
C VAL A 721 2.81 -9.18 -26.08
N GLU A 722 2.69 -9.64 -27.33
CA GLU A 722 1.46 -9.53 -28.13
C GLU A 722 1.16 -10.85 -28.83
N ASN A 723 -0.13 -11.08 -29.11
CA ASN A 723 -0.56 -12.18 -29.97
C ASN A 723 -0.80 -11.65 -31.38
N ASN A 724 -0.07 -12.16 -32.38
CA ASN A 724 -0.16 -11.78 -33.79
C ASN A 724 -0.24 -13.04 -34.67
N ASP A 725 -1.24 -13.15 -35.56
CA ASP A 725 -1.39 -14.26 -36.51
C ASP A 725 -1.16 -15.68 -35.91
N ASN A 726 -1.84 -15.96 -34.79
CA ASN A 726 -1.71 -17.21 -34.00
C ASN A 726 -0.36 -17.45 -33.32
N LYS A 727 0.58 -16.51 -33.39
CA LYS A 727 1.85 -16.55 -32.67
C LYS A 727 1.83 -15.59 -31.49
N THR A 728 2.60 -15.90 -30.45
CA THR A 728 2.88 -14.96 -29.36
C THR A 728 4.30 -14.45 -29.55
N ILE A 729 4.45 -13.14 -29.61
CA ILE A 729 5.72 -12.48 -29.93
C ILE A 729 6.07 -11.42 -28.91
N ILE A 730 7.37 -11.10 -28.84
CA ILE A 730 7.91 -9.95 -28.12
C ILE A 730 8.28 -8.88 -29.13
N ARG A 731 7.80 -7.66 -28.89
CA ARG A 731 8.17 -6.47 -29.66
C ARG A 731 8.89 -5.45 -28.80
N ILE A 732 9.76 -4.66 -29.44
CA ILE A 732 10.49 -3.56 -28.80
C ILE A 732 9.75 -2.25 -29.07
N LEU A 733 9.22 -1.60 -28.02
CA LEU A 733 8.40 -0.39 -28.14
C LEU A 733 9.21 0.84 -28.58
N ASN A 734 10.37 1.08 -27.96
CA ASN A 734 11.23 2.23 -28.27
C ASN A 734 12.52 1.72 -28.90
N LYS A 735 12.48 1.43 -30.20
CA LYS A 735 13.70 1.05 -30.94
C LYS A 735 14.58 2.28 -31.06
N ARG A 736 15.72 2.31 -30.37
CA ARG A 736 16.80 3.23 -30.75
C ARG A 736 17.28 2.79 -32.14
N THR A 737 17.00 3.59 -33.16
CA THR A 737 17.88 3.62 -34.33
C THR A 737 19.21 4.14 -33.83
N GLU A 738 20.23 3.29 -33.81
CA GLU A 738 21.61 3.74 -33.66
C GLU A 738 21.88 4.75 -34.78
N SER A 739 22.08 6.02 -34.41
CA SER A 739 22.56 7.08 -35.29
C SER A 739 23.93 7.53 -34.81
#